data_AF-A0A2N2KU14-F1
#
_entry.id   AF-A0A2N2KU14-F1
#
_cell.length_a   1.000
_cell.length_b   1.000
_cell.length_c   1.000
_cell.angle_alpha   90.00
_cell.angle_beta   90.00
_cell.angle_gamma   90.00
#
_symmetry.space_group_name_H-M   'P 1'
#
loop_
_entity.id
_entity.type
_entity.pdbx_description
1 polymer ?
#
loop_
_entity_poly.entity_id
_entity_poly.type
_entity_poly.pdbx_seq_one_letter_code
_entity_poly.pdbx_strand_id
1 'polypeptide(L)'
;MKKHLILTILSLLVALTLFSQPVLSCYDVQYTALPQGDSPYLNQSVIVQGIVTGVNFFSGSGASNYGFFIADAGGGAFSGLFVYNQQYSPNVGDIVKVTGTVAEYYGFTEIISVTAYQVISQNNTLPVPSLITTAVLSSSATAEQWESVLVKVQNANVTSLPTNYQEFNVSDGSGNCQVDNQFFPYAHTWQNIAIGNSFTEITGIVDYAFSTYGLQPRSLADMQTGGSNLAITLPNLTANIQNTVNVPVNALRIDVAEGYQSYSMNISFNPNVLVYQSVDISGTLSATGSINVIPGAAGLAITYSGLSILSGEGALFKLIFMAANTGVSQLALSEVFFGQDAVQNLQNGSVTVNSNYNAPGDILTVIQRPIMNIPAIQIPGENMGITCLAPQSTTGFNAWILHGNKRISMPLVSATWQTTPNRWELLVTVPQVNVFELYDLEVNASEGIHDITRNAVQVIPSRKSSYYFIHITDLHMPTRINYPDAGYNADSLAVVDFRAVMDDINLVRPEFVLLTGDLINEGELEGFNGQYWYGWVQRVLAEMKVPVYVTSGNHDIGGWYSTPPVAGSSRRNWWKYFGWSWLDNTDVNWPYHTQDYFFTYGNTMFIGLESYDNYDNWRPTIYGNESYTNQQMAWLSDTTSMFPDYNKVLFHHYDFQSELNLSALGIDMALWGHTHSNSGSLTGYPLDISTRSTCDGNRAYRVVRVANDQFTPTTTIYAGNTGGNLSVNYYPSNYAVADSVMAVIYNGQSQGFDNTLLLFNMPAGNTGYTVSGGILEQVDRSGANNVCYVRVNLLAYSNKYVSIKTSGVANEDALNVPSPLQIASCYPNPMMKSAELEIESDKTTYESTLEVYNLKGQKVQELILPALHKGSNRIAFIPAAELSSGIYYFKLKGGLAKPYRFTIVK
;
A
#
# COMPACT_ATOMS: atom_id res chain seq x y z
N MET A 1 3.85 -92.36 -2.37
CA MET A 1 3.32 -91.73 -1.13
C MET A 1 3.79 -90.30 -0.84
N LYS A 2 4.84 -89.73 -1.47
CA LYS A 2 5.33 -88.37 -1.14
C LYS A 2 4.79 -87.20 -1.97
N LYS A 3 4.07 -87.42 -3.08
CA LYS A 3 3.50 -86.33 -3.91
C LYS A 3 2.08 -85.91 -3.52
N HIS A 4 1.29 -86.78 -2.89
CA HIS A 4 -0.08 -86.43 -2.48
C HIS A 4 -0.13 -85.67 -1.14
N LEU A 5 0.81 -85.91 -0.21
CA LEU A 5 0.83 -85.18 1.07
C LEU A 5 1.25 -83.71 0.93
N ILE A 6 2.09 -83.38 -0.06
CA ILE A 6 2.52 -82.00 -0.32
C ILE A 6 1.43 -81.19 -1.04
N LEU A 7 0.62 -81.83 -1.90
CA LEU A 7 -0.51 -81.14 -2.54
C LEU A 7 -1.66 -80.87 -1.57
N THR A 8 -1.90 -81.71 -0.57
CA THR A 8 -2.96 -81.49 0.43
C THR A 8 -2.58 -80.43 1.48
N ILE A 9 -1.29 -80.28 1.81
CA ILE A 9 -0.82 -79.23 2.72
C ILE A 9 -0.72 -77.87 2.00
N LEU A 10 -0.41 -77.84 0.70
CA LEU A 10 -0.40 -76.60 -0.08
C LEU A 10 -1.82 -76.11 -0.44
N SER A 11 -2.81 -77.01 -0.55
CA SER A 11 -4.22 -76.63 -0.70
C SER A 11 -4.91 -76.27 0.61
N LEU A 12 -4.37 -76.67 1.78
CA LEU A 12 -4.84 -76.19 3.08
C LEU A 12 -4.20 -74.85 3.52
N LEU A 13 -3.02 -74.49 2.99
CA LEU A 13 -2.36 -73.20 3.30
C LEU A 13 -2.85 -72.02 2.45
N VAL A 14 -3.50 -72.27 1.31
CA VAL A 14 -4.13 -71.23 0.46
C VAL A 14 -5.58 -70.93 0.91
N ALA A 15 -6.12 -71.67 1.87
CA ALA A 15 -7.48 -71.48 2.38
C ALA A 15 -7.57 -70.62 3.67
N LEU A 16 -6.47 -70.02 4.15
CA LEU A 16 -6.45 -69.33 5.46
C LEU A 16 -5.69 -67.98 5.50
N THR A 17 -5.47 -67.33 4.36
CA THR A 17 -5.18 -65.88 4.33
C THR A 17 -6.39 -65.14 3.76
N LEU A 18 -7.48 -65.10 4.52
CA LEU A 18 -8.45 -64.01 4.41
C LEU A 18 -7.66 -62.73 4.73
N PHE A 19 -7.13 -62.05 3.72
CA PHE A 19 -6.69 -60.68 3.89
C PHE A 19 -7.91 -59.90 4.38
N SER A 20 -7.90 -59.49 5.65
CA SER A 20 -8.87 -58.52 6.15
C SER A 20 -8.79 -57.33 5.22
N GLN A 21 -9.89 -57.02 4.52
CA GLN A 21 -9.95 -55.78 3.75
C GLN A 21 -9.57 -54.62 4.70
N PRO A 22 -8.68 -53.70 4.28
CA PRO A 22 -8.31 -52.56 5.09
C PRO A 22 -9.55 -51.69 5.34
N VAL A 23 -9.61 -51.07 6.52
CA VAL A 23 -10.62 -50.07 6.82
C VAL A 23 -10.19 -48.76 6.18
N LEU A 24 -11.00 -48.27 5.25
CA LEU A 24 -10.78 -47.02 4.51
C LEU A 24 -11.35 -45.82 5.29
N SER A 25 -10.77 -44.65 5.06
CA SER A 25 -11.37 -43.36 5.43
C SER A 25 -12.43 -42.94 4.41
N CYS A 26 -13.21 -41.90 4.72
CA CYS A 26 -14.10 -41.29 3.74
C CYS A 26 -13.30 -40.68 2.57
N TYR A 27 -12.17 -40.03 2.89
CA TYR A 27 -11.23 -39.50 1.89
C TYR A 27 -10.74 -40.55 0.92
N ASP A 28 -10.39 -41.76 1.39
CA ASP A 28 -9.93 -42.83 0.52
C ASP A 28 -11.01 -43.20 -0.51
N VAL A 29 -12.28 -43.18 -0.11
CA VAL A 29 -13.41 -43.51 -1.00
C VAL A 29 -13.76 -42.35 -1.93
N GLN A 30 -13.67 -41.10 -1.48
CA GLN A 30 -14.12 -39.93 -2.25
C GLN A 30 -13.05 -39.32 -3.16
N TYR A 31 -11.78 -39.27 -2.74
CA TYR A 31 -10.78 -38.53 -3.49
C TYR A 31 -10.52 -39.17 -4.86
N THR A 32 -10.75 -38.38 -5.91
CA THR A 32 -10.48 -38.76 -7.29
C THR A 32 -9.80 -37.63 -8.05
N ALA A 33 -8.97 -37.99 -9.02
CA ALA A 33 -8.42 -37.05 -10.00
C ALA A 33 -9.21 -37.07 -11.32
N LEU A 34 -10.28 -37.88 -11.39
CA LEU A 34 -11.12 -38.01 -12.56
C LEU A 34 -12.00 -36.76 -12.75
N PRO A 35 -12.06 -36.16 -13.95
CA PRO A 35 -12.83 -34.93 -14.18
C PRO A 35 -14.33 -35.02 -13.86
N GLN A 36 -14.89 -36.24 -13.86
CA GLN A 36 -16.31 -36.48 -13.62
C GLN A 36 -16.68 -36.73 -12.14
N GLY A 37 -15.71 -36.78 -11.21
CA GLY A 37 -15.99 -36.94 -9.77
C GLY A 37 -16.09 -38.39 -9.27
N ASP A 38 -16.27 -39.38 -10.15
CA ASP A 38 -16.49 -40.77 -9.74
C ASP A 38 -15.44 -41.31 -8.73
N SER A 39 -15.95 -41.98 -7.70
CA SER A 39 -15.14 -42.67 -6.70
C SER A 39 -14.21 -43.72 -7.34
N PRO A 40 -12.93 -43.81 -6.91
CA PRO A 40 -12.02 -44.88 -7.33
C PRO A 40 -12.49 -46.29 -6.91
N TYR A 41 -13.49 -46.40 -6.02
CA TYR A 41 -14.05 -47.65 -5.53
C TYR A 41 -15.43 -47.98 -6.13
N LEU A 42 -15.86 -47.29 -7.18
CA LEU A 42 -17.14 -47.53 -7.86
C LEU A 42 -17.41 -49.02 -8.14
N ASN A 43 -18.58 -49.51 -7.71
CA ASN A 43 -19.05 -50.90 -7.78
C ASN A 43 -18.27 -51.91 -6.92
N GLN A 44 -17.36 -51.46 -6.06
CA GLN A 44 -16.60 -52.33 -5.16
C GLN A 44 -17.22 -52.34 -3.76
N SER A 45 -17.14 -53.49 -3.09
CA SER A 45 -17.49 -53.57 -1.67
C SER A 45 -16.28 -53.19 -0.80
N VAL A 46 -16.50 -52.21 0.06
CA VAL A 46 -15.49 -51.58 0.92
C VAL A 46 -15.89 -51.64 2.39
N ILE A 47 -14.89 -51.47 3.26
CA ILE A 47 -15.09 -51.26 4.70
C ILE A 47 -14.65 -49.84 5.03
N VAL A 48 -15.56 -48.98 5.45
CA VAL A 48 -15.29 -47.56 5.77
C VAL A 48 -15.58 -47.30 7.24
N GLN A 49 -14.81 -46.42 7.86
CA GLN A 49 -15.07 -45.94 9.22
C GLN A 49 -15.08 -44.42 9.29
N GLY A 50 -16.12 -43.83 9.91
CA GLY A 50 -16.25 -42.38 10.07
C GLY A 50 -17.18 -41.98 11.20
N ILE A 51 -17.16 -40.70 11.57
CA ILE A 51 -18.05 -40.09 12.56
C ILE A 51 -19.36 -39.69 11.88
N VAL A 52 -20.49 -40.07 12.45
CA VAL A 52 -21.81 -39.72 11.93
C VAL A 52 -22.06 -38.22 12.12
N THR A 53 -22.19 -37.46 11.03
CA THR A 53 -22.34 -35.99 11.03
C THR A 53 -23.77 -35.51 10.80
N GLY A 54 -24.61 -36.37 10.20
CA GLY A 54 -26.03 -36.11 9.94
C GLY A 54 -26.81 -37.42 9.82
N VAL A 55 -28.07 -37.43 10.25
CA VAL A 55 -28.94 -38.60 10.25
C VAL A 55 -30.31 -38.24 9.69
N ASN A 56 -31.07 -39.23 9.21
CA ASN A 56 -32.40 -39.04 8.62
C ASN A 56 -32.39 -38.10 7.40
N PHE A 57 -31.34 -38.18 6.58
CA PHE A 57 -31.30 -37.48 5.30
C PHE A 57 -32.17 -38.22 4.30
N PHE A 58 -33.22 -37.57 3.79
CA PHE A 58 -34.10 -38.14 2.77
C PHE A 58 -33.46 -37.96 1.39
N SER A 59 -33.13 -39.07 0.73
CA SER A 59 -32.57 -39.08 -0.62
C SER A 59 -33.62 -39.58 -1.61
N GLY A 60 -33.98 -38.77 -2.59
CA GLY A 60 -35.03 -39.06 -3.57
C GLY A 60 -36.46 -38.77 -3.09
N SER A 61 -37.46 -39.24 -3.84
CA SER A 61 -38.85 -38.78 -3.72
C SER A 61 -39.76 -39.55 -2.74
N GLY A 62 -39.21 -40.53 -2.01
CA GLY A 62 -39.99 -41.41 -1.13
C GLY A 62 -39.58 -41.30 0.34
N ALA A 63 -40.54 -41.25 1.26
CA ALA A 63 -40.30 -41.21 2.71
C ALA A 63 -39.59 -42.46 3.27
N SER A 64 -39.36 -43.48 2.45
CA SER A 64 -38.61 -44.70 2.80
C SER A 64 -37.17 -44.69 2.28
N ASN A 65 -36.77 -43.67 1.53
CA ASN A 65 -35.43 -43.56 0.97
C ASN A 65 -34.65 -42.54 1.81
N TYR A 66 -33.88 -43.03 2.76
CA TYR A 66 -33.08 -42.19 3.64
C TYR A 66 -31.77 -42.88 4.03
N GLY A 67 -30.87 -42.10 4.61
CA GLY A 67 -29.59 -42.58 5.10
C GLY A 67 -29.00 -41.66 6.16
N PHE A 68 -27.70 -41.81 6.38
CA PHE A 68 -26.91 -40.98 7.27
C PHE A 68 -25.56 -40.68 6.64
N PHE A 69 -24.93 -39.58 7.07
CA PHE A 69 -23.60 -39.18 6.62
C PHE A 69 -22.56 -39.55 7.66
N ILE A 70 -21.40 -40.00 7.18
CA ILE A 70 -20.20 -40.16 7.99
C ILE A 70 -19.10 -39.25 7.46
N ALA A 71 -18.20 -38.82 8.34
CA ALA A 71 -17.04 -38.02 7.95
C ALA A 71 -15.79 -38.42 8.73
N ASP A 72 -14.63 -38.15 8.15
CA ASP A 72 -13.35 -38.31 8.81
C ASP A 72 -13.20 -37.30 9.95
N ALA A 73 -12.51 -37.69 11.03
CA ALA A 73 -12.35 -36.85 12.23
C ALA A 73 -11.67 -35.50 11.96
N GLY A 74 -10.84 -35.42 10.92
CA GLY A 74 -10.16 -34.19 10.51
C GLY A 74 -11.05 -33.20 9.73
N GLY A 75 -12.18 -33.66 9.19
CA GLY A 75 -12.98 -32.88 8.25
C GLY A 75 -12.21 -32.48 6.98
N GLY A 76 -12.67 -31.41 6.32
CA GLY A 76 -12.03 -30.87 5.12
C GLY A 76 -12.50 -31.50 3.80
N ALA A 77 -11.81 -31.17 2.71
CA ALA A 77 -12.13 -31.66 1.37
C ALA A 77 -12.10 -33.21 1.30
N PHE A 78 -13.07 -33.79 0.59
CA PHE A 78 -13.29 -35.23 0.36
C PHE A 78 -13.52 -36.05 1.64
N SER A 79 -13.78 -35.40 2.78
CA SER A 79 -13.81 -36.10 4.07
C SER A 79 -15.16 -36.71 4.44
N GLY A 80 -16.17 -36.67 3.57
CA GLY A 80 -17.54 -37.08 3.88
C GLY A 80 -18.07 -38.17 2.96
N LEU A 81 -18.97 -39.02 3.45
CA LEU A 81 -19.59 -40.08 2.64
C LEU A 81 -21.04 -40.31 3.06
N PHE A 82 -21.94 -40.43 2.10
CA PHE A 82 -23.33 -40.80 2.35
C PHE A 82 -23.50 -42.32 2.44
N VAL A 83 -24.21 -42.79 3.46
CA VAL A 83 -24.57 -44.20 3.64
C VAL A 83 -26.07 -44.35 3.46
N TYR A 84 -26.47 -44.85 2.28
CA TYR A 84 -27.86 -45.14 1.96
C TYR A 84 -28.31 -46.42 2.68
N ASN A 85 -29.21 -46.27 3.64
CA ASN A 85 -29.59 -47.37 4.52
C ASN A 85 -30.89 -47.10 5.29
N GLN A 86 -31.74 -48.12 5.37
CA GLN A 86 -33.02 -48.09 6.09
C GLN A 86 -33.07 -49.02 7.32
N GLN A 87 -32.00 -49.79 7.56
CA GLN A 87 -31.95 -50.80 8.62
C GLN A 87 -31.29 -50.30 9.91
N TYR A 88 -30.29 -49.42 9.78
CA TYR A 88 -29.47 -48.95 10.91
C TYR A 88 -29.71 -47.47 11.16
N SER A 89 -29.87 -47.10 12.43
CA SER A 89 -30.16 -45.73 12.86
C SER A 89 -29.09 -45.27 13.88
N PRO A 90 -27.91 -44.83 13.42
CA PRO A 90 -26.90 -44.23 14.31
C PRO A 90 -27.37 -42.91 14.91
N ASN A 91 -26.63 -42.43 15.92
CA ASN A 91 -26.74 -41.05 16.40
C ASN A 91 -25.59 -40.19 15.85
N VAL A 92 -25.84 -38.89 15.69
CA VAL A 92 -24.79 -37.91 15.39
C VAL A 92 -23.70 -37.98 16.48
N GLY A 93 -22.43 -38.09 16.08
CA GLY A 93 -21.28 -38.31 16.96
C GLY A 93 -20.89 -39.77 17.19
N ASP A 94 -21.65 -40.75 16.69
CA ASP A 94 -21.20 -42.16 16.70
C ASP A 94 -20.07 -42.36 15.68
N ILE A 95 -18.98 -43.04 16.05
CA ILE A 95 -18.03 -43.59 15.08
C ILE A 95 -18.55 -44.95 14.66
N VAL A 96 -18.83 -45.10 13.37
CA VAL A 96 -19.37 -46.34 12.80
C VAL A 96 -18.40 -46.93 11.80
N LYS A 97 -18.37 -48.26 11.75
CA LYS A 97 -17.68 -49.04 10.74
C LYS A 97 -18.74 -49.74 9.88
N VAL A 98 -18.72 -49.45 8.58
CA VAL A 98 -19.74 -49.86 7.61
C VAL A 98 -19.07 -50.70 6.54
N THR A 99 -19.67 -51.84 6.19
CA THR A 99 -19.31 -52.63 5.00
C THR A 99 -20.46 -52.58 4.02
N GLY A 100 -20.23 -52.06 2.82
CA GLY A 100 -21.21 -51.92 1.76
C GLY A 100 -20.55 -51.77 0.41
N THR A 101 -21.32 -51.47 -0.63
CA THR A 101 -20.85 -51.27 -2.00
C THR A 101 -20.89 -49.78 -2.34
N VAL A 102 -19.80 -49.24 -2.90
CA VAL A 102 -19.78 -47.86 -3.41
C VAL A 102 -20.55 -47.78 -4.72
N ALA A 103 -21.43 -46.79 -4.84
CA ALA A 103 -22.20 -46.50 -6.05
C ALA A 103 -22.25 -44.99 -6.33
N GLU A 104 -22.36 -44.65 -7.61
CA GLU A 104 -22.68 -43.29 -8.06
C GLU A 104 -24.18 -43.21 -8.37
N TYR A 105 -24.96 -42.54 -7.52
CA TYR A 105 -26.39 -42.35 -7.75
C TYR A 105 -26.65 -41.00 -8.42
N TYR A 106 -26.79 -41.00 -9.75
CA TYR A 106 -26.88 -39.78 -10.56
C TYR A 106 -25.69 -38.81 -10.36
N GLY A 107 -24.51 -39.34 -10.03
CA GLY A 107 -23.29 -38.57 -9.77
C GLY A 107 -23.10 -38.15 -8.31
N PHE A 108 -23.86 -38.73 -7.37
CA PHE A 108 -23.65 -38.58 -5.93
C PHE A 108 -23.05 -39.87 -5.36
N THR A 109 -21.90 -39.78 -4.69
CA THR A 109 -21.20 -40.97 -4.15
C THR A 109 -21.89 -41.49 -2.89
N GLU A 110 -22.31 -42.76 -2.91
CA GLU A 110 -22.99 -43.39 -1.78
C GLU A 110 -22.54 -44.82 -1.49
N ILE A 111 -22.66 -45.24 -0.23
CA ILE A 111 -22.59 -46.64 0.18
C ILE A 111 -23.98 -47.25 0.18
N ILE A 112 -24.19 -48.24 -0.68
CA ILE A 112 -25.41 -49.05 -0.77
C ILE A 112 -25.17 -50.48 -0.29
N SER A 113 -26.24 -51.27 -0.19
CA SER A 113 -26.17 -52.71 0.12
C SER A 113 -25.32 -53.01 1.37
N VAL A 114 -25.55 -52.28 2.46
CA VAL A 114 -24.80 -52.43 3.71
C VAL A 114 -24.96 -53.85 4.27
N THR A 115 -23.87 -54.62 4.28
CA THR A 115 -23.84 -56.02 4.73
C THR A 115 -23.33 -56.20 6.15
N ALA A 116 -22.55 -55.23 6.67
CA ALA A 116 -22.12 -55.19 8.06
C ALA A 116 -22.09 -53.76 8.59
N TYR A 117 -22.44 -53.60 9.87
CA TYR A 117 -22.46 -52.32 10.57
C TYR A 117 -22.04 -52.53 12.02
N GLN A 118 -21.15 -51.68 12.51
CA GLN A 118 -20.69 -51.70 13.90
C GLN A 118 -20.51 -50.28 14.42
N VAL A 119 -21.09 -49.98 15.58
CA VAL A 119 -20.74 -48.77 16.34
C VAL A 119 -19.45 -49.03 17.11
N ILE A 120 -18.41 -48.25 16.86
CA ILE A 120 -17.09 -48.36 17.48
C ILE A 120 -17.04 -47.54 18.78
N SER A 121 -17.59 -46.32 18.75
CA SER A 121 -17.71 -45.44 19.92
C SER A 121 -18.84 -44.42 19.70
N GLN A 122 -19.28 -43.76 20.78
CA GLN A 122 -20.44 -42.85 20.76
C GLN A 122 -20.09 -41.49 21.33
N ASN A 123 -20.88 -40.46 20.98
CA ASN A 123 -20.75 -39.07 21.46
C ASN A 123 -19.37 -38.44 21.21
N ASN A 124 -18.73 -38.77 20.09
CA ASN A 124 -17.48 -38.15 19.68
C ASN A 124 -17.73 -36.72 19.19
N THR A 125 -16.72 -35.86 19.32
CA THR A 125 -16.75 -34.51 18.76
C THR A 125 -16.86 -34.58 17.23
N LEU A 126 -17.77 -33.80 16.65
CA LEU A 126 -17.90 -33.69 15.20
C LEU A 126 -16.68 -32.99 14.60
N PRO A 127 -16.33 -33.30 13.34
CA PRO A 127 -15.36 -32.48 12.60
C PRO A 127 -15.83 -31.03 12.57
N VAL A 128 -14.88 -30.10 12.70
CA VAL A 128 -15.17 -28.66 12.62
C VAL A 128 -15.68 -28.35 11.20
N PRO A 129 -16.84 -27.69 11.03
CA PRO A 129 -17.34 -27.36 9.70
C PRO A 129 -16.36 -26.47 8.95
N SER A 130 -16.01 -26.85 7.72
CA SER A 130 -15.11 -26.06 6.87
C SER A 130 -15.80 -24.78 6.42
N LEU A 131 -15.18 -23.63 6.64
CA LEU A 131 -15.68 -22.35 6.10
C LEU A 131 -15.43 -22.30 4.60
N ILE A 132 -16.50 -22.20 3.82
CA ILE A 132 -16.47 -22.03 2.36
C ILE A 132 -17.24 -20.76 1.98
N THR A 133 -16.97 -20.22 0.79
CA THR A 133 -17.81 -19.16 0.20
C THR A 133 -18.98 -19.77 -0.56
N THR A 134 -20.07 -19.02 -0.75
CA THR A 134 -21.24 -19.54 -1.47
C THR A 134 -20.94 -19.89 -2.94
N ALA A 135 -19.98 -19.22 -3.58
CA ALA A 135 -19.55 -19.54 -4.94
C ALA A 135 -18.95 -20.94 -5.10
N VAL A 136 -18.34 -21.51 -4.06
CA VAL A 136 -17.68 -22.82 -4.12
C VAL A 136 -18.65 -23.91 -4.56
N LEU A 137 -19.93 -23.81 -4.16
CA LEU A 137 -20.97 -24.79 -4.50
C LEU A 137 -21.69 -24.51 -5.84
N SER A 138 -21.35 -23.41 -6.51
CA SER A 138 -22.00 -23.02 -7.77
C SER A 138 -21.45 -23.72 -9.02
N SER A 139 -20.34 -24.46 -8.88
CA SER A 139 -19.68 -25.18 -9.97
C SER A 139 -19.13 -26.52 -9.51
N SER A 140 -19.34 -27.59 -10.30
CA SER A 140 -18.80 -28.92 -10.02
C SER A 140 -17.28 -28.94 -9.89
N ALA A 141 -16.56 -28.09 -10.62
CA ALA A 141 -15.10 -28.00 -10.57
C ALA A 141 -14.55 -27.62 -9.19
N THR A 142 -15.34 -26.93 -8.37
CA THR A 142 -14.97 -26.50 -7.02
C THR A 142 -15.77 -27.20 -5.92
N ALA A 143 -16.98 -27.65 -6.24
CA ALA A 143 -17.95 -28.19 -5.30
C ALA A 143 -17.75 -29.68 -4.98
N GLU A 144 -17.24 -30.46 -5.94
CA GLU A 144 -17.11 -31.93 -5.81
C GLU A 144 -16.37 -32.36 -4.55
N GLN A 145 -15.28 -31.67 -4.23
CA GLN A 145 -14.49 -31.94 -3.02
C GLN A 145 -15.25 -31.71 -1.70
N TRP A 146 -16.44 -31.12 -1.74
CA TRP A 146 -17.26 -30.87 -0.56
C TRP A 146 -18.44 -31.83 -0.47
N GLU A 147 -18.67 -32.71 -1.45
CA GLU A 147 -19.74 -33.70 -1.41
C GLU A 147 -19.70 -34.51 -0.11
N SER A 148 -20.86 -34.61 0.56
CA SER A 148 -21.06 -35.26 1.86
C SER A 148 -20.28 -34.64 3.04
N VAL A 149 -19.57 -33.52 2.84
CA VAL A 149 -18.77 -32.84 3.88
C VAL A 149 -19.62 -31.84 4.66
N LEU A 150 -19.40 -31.77 5.97
CA LEU A 150 -19.96 -30.73 6.84
C LEU A 150 -19.21 -29.40 6.63
N VAL A 151 -19.91 -28.40 6.13
CA VAL A 151 -19.37 -27.07 5.79
C VAL A 151 -20.20 -25.95 6.43
N LYS A 152 -19.70 -24.72 6.35
CA LYS A 152 -20.45 -23.53 6.73
C LYS A 152 -20.17 -22.35 5.79
N VAL A 153 -21.17 -21.51 5.59
CA VAL A 153 -21.09 -20.21 4.89
C VAL A 153 -21.48 -19.09 5.87
N GLN A 154 -20.92 -17.89 5.69
CA GLN A 154 -21.13 -16.77 6.61
C GLN A 154 -21.60 -15.52 5.86
N ASN A 155 -22.38 -14.67 6.54
CA ASN A 155 -22.90 -13.41 6.01
C ASN A 155 -23.65 -13.58 4.68
N ALA A 156 -24.45 -14.65 4.56
CA ALA A 156 -25.12 -15.02 3.33
C ALA A 156 -26.55 -14.45 3.28
N ASN A 157 -26.89 -13.80 2.19
CA ASN A 157 -28.20 -13.19 1.96
C ASN A 157 -29.08 -14.09 1.08
N VAL A 158 -30.36 -14.21 1.40
CA VAL A 158 -31.34 -14.95 0.59
C VAL A 158 -31.49 -14.29 -0.79
N THR A 159 -31.20 -15.01 -1.87
CA THR A 159 -31.29 -14.53 -3.26
C THR A 159 -32.49 -15.09 -4.03
N SER A 160 -33.12 -16.17 -3.55
CA SER A 160 -34.41 -16.65 -4.06
C SER A 160 -35.31 -17.15 -2.92
N LEU A 161 -36.63 -17.12 -3.14
CA LEU A 161 -37.58 -17.68 -2.18
C LEU A 161 -37.66 -19.21 -2.32
N PRO A 162 -38.13 -19.92 -1.27
CA PRO A 162 -38.37 -21.36 -1.35
C PRO A 162 -39.26 -21.76 -2.53
N THR A 163 -38.82 -22.75 -3.31
CA THR A 163 -39.61 -23.37 -4.37
C THR A 163 -40.71 -24.26 -3.77
N ASN A 164 -41.53 -24.88 -4.64
CA ASN A 164 -42.49 -25.92 -4.21
C ASN A 164 -41.80 -27.16 -3.61
N TYR A 165 -40.50 -27.33 -3.84
CA TYR A 165 -39.67 -28.38 -3.24
C TYR A 165 -38.92 -27.89 -1.99
N GLN A 166 -39.18 -26.66 -1.55
CA GLN A 166 -38.54 -26.00 -0.40
C GLN A 166 -37.05 -25.64 -0.57
N GLU A 167 -36.53 -25.69 -1.79
CA GLU A 167 -35.19 -25.21 -2.14
C GLU A 167 -35.17 -23.68 -2.23
N PHE A 168 -34.17 -23.02 -1.69
CA PHE A 168 -33.94 -21.58 -1.90
C PHE A 168 -32.45 -21.29 -2.08
N ASN A 169 -32.08 -20.07 -2.50
CA ASN A 169 -30.68 -19.70 -2.68
C ASN A 169 -30.24 -18.63 -1.69
N VAL A 170 -28.97 -18.68 -1.31
CA VAL A 170 -28.26 -17.65 -0.55
C VAL A 170 -26.96 -17.23 -1.24
N SER A 171 -26.46 -16.04 -0.93
CA SER A 171 -25.18 -15.52 -1.45
C SER A 171 -24.46 -14.65 -0.42
N ASP A 172 -23.18 -14.92 -0.18
CA ASP A 172 -22.28 -14.05 0.59
C ASP A 172 -21.65 -12.92 -0.25
N GLY A 173 -22.11 -12.76 -1.51
CA GLY A 173 -21.54 -11.85 -2.49
C GLY A 173 -20.58 -12.50 -3.49
N SER A 174 -20.10 -13.73 -3.22
CA SER A 174 -19.22 -14.46 -4.14
C SER A 174 -19.97 -15.21 -5.24
N GLY A 175 -21.18 -15.70 -4.97
CA GLY A 175 -21.98 -16.52 -5.89
C GLY A 175 -23.24 -17.07 -5.21
N ASN A 176 -24.09 -17.80 -5.93
CA ASN A 176 -25.29 -18.43 -5.34
C ASN A 176 -24.98 -19.83 -4.81
N CYS A 177 -25.57 -20.17 -3.67
CA CYS A 177 -25.56 -21.49 -3.05
C CYS A 177 -27.01 -21.90 -2.74
N GLN A 178 -27.42 -23.09 -3.18
CA GLN A 178 -28.73 -23.64 -2.85
C GLN A 178 -28.73 -24.11 -1.39
N VAL A 179 -29.80 -23.84 -0.67
CA VAL A 179 -30.12 -24.37 0.66
C VAL A 179 -31.43 -25.13 0.55
N ASP A 180 -31.46 -26.34 1.10
CA ASP A 180 -32.61 -27.23 0.99
C ASP A 180 -32.90 -27.96 2.31
N ASN A 181 -34.00 -28.72 2.36
CA ASN A 181 -34.64 -29.20 3.58
C ASN A 181 -34.57 -30.73 3.81
N GLN A 182 -33.59 -31.44 3.24
CA GLN A 182 -33.60 -32.92 3.15
C GLN A 182 -33.35 -33.61 4.50
N PHE A 183 -32.89 -32.88 5.51
CA PHE A 183 -32.84 -33.35 6.91
C PHE A 183 -34.14 -33.11 7.69
N PHE A 184 -35.10 -32.38 7.11
CA PHE A 184 -36.35 -32.04 7.75
C PHE A 184 -37.47 -33.02 7.37
N PRO A 185 -38.55 -33.13 8.17
CA PRO A 185 -39.68 -33.98 7.82
C PRO A 185 -40.31 -33.58 6.49
N TYR A 186 -40.88 -34.55 5.75
CA TYR A 186 -41.46 -34.36 4.40
C TYR A 186 -42.45 -33.20 4.25
N ALA A 187 -43.13 -32.78 5.33
CA ALA A 187 -44.07 -31.65 5.33
C ALA A 187 -43.45 -30.33 5.82
N HIS A 188 -42.12 -30.22 5.86
CA HIS A 188 -41.43 -29.01 6.32
C HIS A 188 -41.68 -27.84 5.38
N THR A 189 -41.92 -26.67 5.94
CA THR A 189 -41.99 -25.42 5.20
C THR A 189 -41.16 -24.39 5.94
N TRP A 190 -40.21 -23.79 5.23
CA TRP A 190 -39.40 -22.72 5.77
C TRP A 190 -40.27 -21.54 6.21
N GLN A 191 -40.08 -21.09 7.44
CA GLN A 191 -40.73 -19.89 7.97
C GLN A 191 -39.75 -18.72 7.85
N ASN A 192 -40.26 -17.53 7.50
CA ASN A 192 -39.48 -16.29 7.49
C ASN A 192 -38.27 -16.29 6.52
N ILE A 193 -38.37 -16.96 5.37
CA ILE A 193 -37.39 -16.79 4.28
C ILE A 193 -37.93 -15.74 3.32
N ALA A 194 -37.30 -14.57 3.32
CA ALA A 194 -37.59 -13.48 2.41
C ALA A 194 -36.30 -13.08 1.68
N ILE A 195 -36.41 -12.66 0.42
CA ILE A 195 -35.25 -12.17 -0.35
C ILE A 195 -34.56 -11.05 0.42
N GLY A 196 -33.25 -11.20 0.62
CA GLY A 196 -32.34 -10.36 1.37
C GLY A 196 -32.50 -10.35 2.89
N ASN A 197 -33.18 -11.36 3.45
CA ASN A 197 -32.84 -11.80 4.80
C ASN A 197 -31.37 -12.26 4.81
N SER A 198 -30.66 -11.93 5.89
CA SER A 198 -29.27 -12.34 6.07
C SER A 198 -29.16 -13.43 7.13
N PHE A 199 -28.28 -14.39 6.87
CA PHE A 199 -27.80 -15.34 7.85
C PHE A 199 -26.35 -14.97 8.21
N THR A 200 -26.06 -14.82 9.50
CA THR A 200 -24.68 -14.66 9.98
C THR A 200 -23.88 -15.92 9.71
N GLU A 201 -24.52 -17.09 9.81
CA GLU A 201 -23.92 -18.38 9.51
C GLU A 201 -25.00 -19.39 9.10
N ILE A 202 -24.74 -20.15 8.04
CA ILE A 202 -25.47 -21.39 7.73
C ILE A 202 -24.47 -22.53 7.73
N THR A 203 -24.70 -23.53 8.58
CA THR A 203 -23.95 -24.78 8.62
C THR A 203 -24.77 -25.87 7.92
N GLY A 204 -24.14 -26.77 7.18
CA GLY A 204 -24.85 -27.85 6.50
C GLY A 204 -23.92 -28.89 5.92
N ILE A 205 -24.48 -30.03 5.55
CA ILE A 205 -23.75 -31.06 4.80
C ILE A 205 -24.04 -30.83 3.31
N VAL A 206 -23.03 -30.92 2.45
CA VAL A 206 -23.25 -30.73 1.01
C VAL A 206 -23.78 -32.02 0.39
N ASP A 207 -24.85 -31.93 -0.38
CA ASP A 207 -25.34 -33.03 -1.22
C ASP A 207 -25.21 -32.68 -2.71
N TYR A 208 -25.46 -33.66 -3.57
CA TYR A 208 -25.56 -33.47 -5.01
C TYR A 208 -26.85 -34.07 -5.55
N ALA A 209 -27.71 -33.24 -6.12
CA ALA A 209 -28.97 -33.65 -6.72
C ALA A 209 -29.32 -32.76 -7.91
N PHE A 210 -29.90 -33.36 -8.96
CA PHE A 210 -30.34 -32.64 -10.17
C PHE A 210 -29.28 -31.68 -10.74
N SER A 211 -28.01 -32.13 -10.76
CA SER A 211 -26.85 -31.38 -11.23
C SER A 211 -26.50 -30.12 -10.42
N THR A 212 -26.92 -30.06 -9.16
CA THR A 212 -26.66 -28.94 -8.23
C THR A 212 -26.07 -29.46 -6.94
N TYR A 213 -25.07 -28.76 -6.39
CA TYR A 213 -24.59 -29.01 -5.04
C TYR A 213 -25.36 -28.12 -4.06
N GLY A 214 -26.09 -28.75 -3.14
CA GLY A 214 -26.94 -28.10 -2.16
C GLY A 214 -26.29 -28.10 -0.78
N LEU A 215 -26.53 -27.04 0.00
CA LEU A 215 -26.19 -27.02 1.41
C LEU A 215 -27.40 -27.47 2.22
N GLN A 216 -27.22 -28.50 3.05
CA GLN A 216 -28.30 -29.15 3.78
C GLN A 216 -28.16 -28.91 5.29
N PRO A 217 -28.81 -27.88 5.87
CA PRO A 217 -28.83 -27.67 7.31
C PRO A 217 -29.48 -28.85 8.01
N ARG A 218 -28.88 -29.36 9.09
CA ARG A 218 -29.40 -30.54 9.79
C ARG A 218 -30.55 -30.20 10.73
N SER A 219 -30.64 -28.92 11.10
CA SER A 219 -31.72 -28.37 11.94
C SER A 219 -31.78 -26.85 11.80
N LEU A 220 -32.82 -26.22 12.35
CA LEU A 220 -32.90 -24.75 12.41
C LEU A 220 -31.74 -24.10 13.20
N ALA A 221 -31.10 -24.83 14.12
CA ALA A 221 -29.95 -24.31 14.86
C ALA A 221 -28.70 -24.12 13.98
N ASP A 222 -28.65 -24.81 12.84
CA ASP A 222 -27.61 -24.61 11.84
C ASP A 222 -27.85 -23.34 10.98
N MET A 223 -28.94 -22.60 11.18
CA MET A 223 -29.30 -21.38 10.44
C MET A 223 -29.41 -20.17 11.37
N GLN A 224 -28.34 -19.38 11.48
CA GLN A 224 -28.27 -18.23 12.38
C GLN A 224 -28.62 -16.93 11.63
N THR A 225 -29.74 -16.29 11.98
CA THR A 225 -30.22 -15.05 11.33
C THR A 225 -29.49 -13.81 11.83
N GLY A 226 -29.14 -12.88 10.93
CA GLY A 226 -28.63 -11.56 11.28
C GLY A 226 -29.75 -10.63 11.77
N GLY A 227 -29.46 -9.78 12.77
CA GLY A 227 -30.38 -8.71 13.19
C GLY A 227 -30.50 -7.61 12.13
N SER A 228 -31.69 -7.00 12.02
CA SER A 228 -32.07 -5.87 11.13
C SER A 228 -31.42 -5.84 9.73
N ASN A 229 -32.22 -6.12 8.70
CA ASN A 229 -31.82 -6.08 7.27
C ASN A 229 -31.51 -4.67 6.72
N LEU A 230 -31.57 -3.62 7.54
CA LEU A 230 -31.25 -2.26 7.14
C LEU A 230 -29.75 -2.13 6.87
N ALA A 231 -29.38 -1.70 5.66
CA ALA A 231 -27.99 -1.42 5.30
C ALA A 231 -27.82 0.01 4.83
N ILE A 232 -26.73 0.66 5.24
CA ILE A 232 -26.36 2.00 4.76
C ILE A 232 -25.13 1.91 3.89
N THR A 233 -25.18 2.46 2.68
CA THR A 233 -24.11 2.37 1.68
C THR A 233 -23.71 3.73 1.14
N LEU A 234 -22.41 3.91 0.95
CA LEU A 234 -21.79 5.06 0.29
C LEU A 234 -21.18 4.62 -1.05
N PRO A 235 -21.29 5.42 -2.12
CA PRO A 235 -20.74 5.07 -3.43
C PRO A 235 -19.25 5.38 -3.55
N ASN A 236 -18.61 4.74 -4.54
CA ASN A 236 -17.33 5.18 -5.08
C ASN A 236 -17.59 6.11 -6.28
N LEU A 237 -17.18 7.37 -6.18
CA LEU A 237 -17.41 8.41 -7.17
C LEU A 237 -16.10 9.00 -7.67
N THR A 238 -16.15 9.57 -8.87
CA THR A 238 -15.07 10.39 -9.42
C THR A 238 -15.55 11.81 -9.63
N ALA A 239 -14.70 12.79 -9.34
CA ALA A 239 -14.99 14.20 -9.54
C ALA A 239 -13.78 14.95 -10.11
N ASN A 240 -14.04 16.06 -10.79
CA ASN A 240 -12.99 16.97 -11.20
C ASN A 240 -12.69 17.96 -10.06
N ILE A 241 -11.44 18.36 -9.92
CA ILE A 241 -11.01 19.38 -8.95
C ILE A 241 -11.79 20.67 -9.17
N GLN A 242 -12.09 21.37 -8.08
CA GLN A 242 -12.87 22.61 -8.02
C GLN A 242 -14.33 22.47 -8.50
N ASN A 243 -14.81 21.24 -8.73
CA ASN A 243 -16.22 20.99 -8.95
C ASN A 243 -16.90 20.47 -7.69
N THR A 244 -18.21 20.68 -7.65
CA THR A 244 -19.07 20.12 -6.63
C THR A 244 -19.34 18.63 -6.89
N VAL A 245 -19.34 17.83 -5.83
CA VAL A 245 -19.62 16.38 -5.83
C VAL A 245 -20.85 16.10 -4.98
N ASN A 246 -21.81 15.37 -5.53
CA ASN A 246 -22.99 14.90 -4.80
C ASN A 246 -22.78 13.46 -4.37
N VAL A 247 -22.65 13.22 -3.08
CA VAL A 247 -22.46 11.91 -2.47
C VAL A 247 -23.80 11.45 -1.88
N PRO A 248 -24.57 10.57 -2.56
CA PRO A 248 -25.77 9.99 -1.97
C PRO A 248 -25.42 9.03 -0.83
N VAL A 249 -26.11 9.15 0.29
CA VAL A 249 -26.08 8.18 1.38
C VAL A 249 -27.30 7.29 1.22
N ASN A 250 -27.11 6.04 0.81
CA ASN A 250 -28.21 5.16 0.45
C ASN A 250 -28.60 4.27 1.63
N ALA A 251 -29.90 4.11 1.85
CA ALA A 251 -30.44 3.06 2.68
C ALA A 251 -31.01 1.96 1.79
N LEU A 252 -30.69 0.72 2.12
CA LEU A 252 -31.32 -0.46 1.56
C LEU A 252 -32.27 -1.01 2.62
N ARG A 253 -33.53 -1.23 2.22
CA ARG A 253 -34.51 -2.03 2.98
C ARG A 253 -34.88 -1.45 4.35
N ILE A 254 -35.34 -0.20 4.40
CA ILE A 254 -36.02 0.32 5.58
C ILE A 254 -37.42 -0.30 5.64
N ASP A 255 -37.67 -1.21 6.59
CA ASP A 255 -38.98 -1.81 6.78
C ASP A 255 -39.92 -0.83 7.49
N VAL A 256 -41.11 -0.63 6.91
CA VAL A 256 -42.16 0.22 7.47
C VAL A 256 -42.62 -0.28 8.85
N ALA A 257 -42.49 -1.59 9.13
CA ALA A 257 -42.86 -2.20 10.40
C ALA A 257 -41.97 -1.74 11.57
N GLU A 258 -40.73 -1.33 11.30
CA GLU A 258 -39.80 -0.83 12.32
C GLU A 258 -40.14 0.60 12.77
N GLY A 259 -41.00 1.31 12.02
CA GLY A 259 -41.55 2.59 12.45
C GLY A 259 -40.52 3.73 12.58
N TYR A 260 -39.36 3.62 11.94
CA TYR A 260 -38.30 4.62 12.05
C TYR A 260 -38.73 6.00 11.54
N GLN A 261 -38.68 7.00 12.42
CA GLN A 261 -38.95 8.42 12.10
C GLN A 261 -37.69 9.30 12.25
N SER A 262 -36.58 8.70 12.69
CA SER A 262 -35.31 9.39 12.92
C SER A 262 -34.14 8.46 12.64
N TYR A 263 -33.00 9.05 12.29
CA TYR A 263 -31.72 8.36 12.26
C TYR A 263 -30.59 9.31 12.63
N SER A 264 -29.46 8.76 13.06
CA SER A 264 -28.22 9.48 13.26
C SER A 264 -27.05 8.67 12.70
N MET A 265 -26.02 9.36 12.20
CA MET A 265 -24.80 8.71 11.73
C MET A 265 -23.63 9.68 11.67
N ASN A 266 -22.42 9.13 11.74
CA ASN A 266 -21.20 9.87 11.45
C ASN A 266 -20.62 9.41 10.11
N ILE A 267 -20.22 10.38 9.29
CA ILE A 267 -19.49 10.13 8.04
C ILE A 267 -18.16 10.84 8.12
N SER A 268 -17.07 10.10 7.96
CA SER A 268 -15.73 10.67 7.92
C SER A 268 -15.17 10.74 6.50
N PHE A 269 -14.35 11.75 6.22
CA PHE A 269 -13.81 12.06 4.90
C PHE A 269 -12.44 12.75 5.03
N ASN A 270 -11.65 12.77 3.95
CA ASN A 270 -10.38 13.49 3.90
C ASN A 270 -10.61 14.98 3.62
N PRO A 271 -10.40 15.89 4.61
CA PRO A 271 -10.69 17.31 4.44
C PRO A 271 -9.70 18.05 3.55
N ASN A 272 -8.57 17.43 3.22
CA ASN A 272 -7.65 17.98 2.23
C ASN A 272 -8.18 17.73 0.81
N VAL A 273 -8.97 16.68 0.58
CA VAL A 273 -9.49 16.34 -0.76
C VAL A 273 -10.90 16.92 -0.96
N LEU A 274 -11.76 16.81 0.06
CA LEU A 274 -13.14 17.27 0.00
C LEU A 274 -13.42 18.32 1.08
N VAL A 275 -14.18 19.35 0.72
CA VAL A 275 -14.70 20.35 1.67
C VAL A 275 -16.22 20.29 1.67
N TYR A 276 -16.83 19.91 2.79
CA TYR A 276 -18.28 19.87 2.91
C TYR A 276 -18.89 21.27 2.69
N GLN A 277 -19.96 21.33 1.89
CA GLN A 277 -20.67 22.56 1.56
C GLN A 277 -22.07 22.56 2.18
N SER A 278 -22.87 21.54 1.86
CA SER A 278 -24.27 21.46 2.25
C SER A 278 -24.84 20.05 2.12
N VAL A 279 -26.11 19.88 2.48
CA VAL A 279 -26.87 18.64 2.34
C VAL A 279 -28.15 18.90 1.53
N ASP A 280 -28.50 17.97 0.66
CA ASP A 280 -29.73 17.99 -0.15
C ASP A 280 -30.60 16.76 0.17
N ILE A 281 -31.88 17.02 0.44
CA ILE A 281 -32.91 15.99 0.69
C ILE A 281 -33.98 15.96 -0.40
N SER A 282 -33.85 16.76 -1.46
CA SER A 282 -34.80 16.77 -2.55
C SER A 282 -34.82 15.44 -3.31
N GLY A 283 -36.01 14.84 -3.43
CA GLY A 283 -36.20 13.54 -4.07
C GLY A 283 -35.57 12.37 -3.32
N THR A 284 -35.36 12.49 -2.00
CA THR A 284 -34.78 11.45 -1.14
C THR A 284 -35.82 10.91 -0.16
N LEU A 285 -35.50 9.80 0.53
CA LEU A 285 -36.38 9.23 1.56
C LEU A 285 -36.60 10.21 2.74
N SER A 286 -35.69 11.16 2.95
CA SER A 286 -35.78 12.16 4.01
C SER A 286 -36.52 13.45 3.60
N ALA A 287 -37.06 13.53 2.37
CA ALA A 287 -37.60 14.76 1.79
C ALA A 287 -38.71 15.45 2.62
N THR A 288 -39.42 14.70 3.47
CA THR A 288 -40.53 15.22 4.28
C THR A 288 -40.15 15.61 5.71
N GLY A 289 -38.89 15.46 6.11
CA GLY A 289 -38.42 15.78 7.46
C GLY A 289 -37.35 16.88 7.48
N SER A 290 -36.62 16.94 8.59
CA SER A 290 -35.51 17.87 8.80
C SER A 290 -34.22 17.09 9.03
N ILE A 291 -33.17 17.46 8.28
CA ILE A 291 -31.82 16.95 8.45
C ILE A 291 -30.94 18.06 9.00
N ASN A 292 -30.10 17.71 9.97
CA ASN A 292 -29.09 18.58 10.53
C ASN A 292 -27.72 17.91 10.40
N VAL A 293 -26.74 18.68 9.95
CA VAL A 293 -25.36 18.21 9.75
C VAL A 293 -24.43 19.15 10.50
N ILE A 294 -23.67 18.59 11.43
CA ILE A 294 -22.67 19.31 12.22
C ILE A 294 -21.29 18.95 11.65
N PRO A 295 -20.64 19.86 10.89
CA PRO A 295 -19.32 19.58 10.33
C PRO A 295 -18.23 19.70 11.40
N GLY A 296 -17.36 18.69 11.45
CA GLY A 296 -16.06 18.71 12.12
C GLY A 296 -14.90 18.83 11.12
N ALA A 297 -13.66 18.76 11.62
CA ALA A 297 -12.47 18.94 10.78
C ALA A 297 -12.30 17.86 9.69
N ALA A 298 -12.72 16.61 9.95
CA ALA A 298 -12.58 15.48 9.02
C ALA A 298 -13.79 14.52 9.07
N GLY A 299 -14.95 15.02 9.50
CA GLY A 299 -16.16 14.23 9.62
C GLY A 299 -17.40 15.06 9.83
N LEU A 300 -18.55 14.44 9.61
CA LEU A 300 -19.88 15.03 9.72
C LEU A 300 -20.69 14.20 10.71
N ALA A 301 -21.30 14.85 11.70
CA ALA A 301 -22.34 14.23 12.51
C ALA A 301 -23.70 14.62 11.93
N ILE A 302 -24.48 13.62 11.50
CA ILE A 302 -25.76 13.80 10.83
C ILE A 302 -26.89 13.29 11.71
N THR A 303 -27.95 14.08 11.84
CA THR A 303 -29.19 13.68 12.50
C THR A 303 -30.38 14.04 11.64
N TYR A 304 -31.36 13.16 11.56
CA TYR A 304 -32.64 13.38 10.89
C TYR A 304 -33.80 13.13 11.83
N SER A 305 -34.86 13.93 11.68
CA SER A 305 -36.17 13.69 12.28
C SER A 305 -37.28 14.06 11.32
N GLY A 306 -38.28 13.20 11.18
CA GLY A 306 -39.48 13.41 10.36
C GLY A 306 -40.75 12.99 11.08
N LEU A 307 -41.90 13.39 10.53
CA LEU A 307 -43.22 12.95 11.02
C LEU A 307 -43.73 11.70 10.30
N SER A 308 -43.10 11.35 9.17
CA SER A 308 -43.41 10.18 8.36
C SER A 308 -42.48 9.04 8.72
N ILE A 309 -43.00 7.81 8.71
CA ILE A 309 -42.18 6.60 8.82
C ILE A 309 -41.33 6.47 7.56
N LEU A 310 -40.03 6.34 7.73
CA LEU A 310 -39.09 6.02 6.67
C LEU A 310 -39.35 4.58 6.20
N SER A 311 -39.40 4.37 4.89
CA SER A 311 -39.55 3.03 4.33
C SER A 311 -38.98 2.96 2.91
N GLY A 312 -38.65 1.76 2.47
CA GLY A 312 -38.15 1.49 1.12
C GLY A 312 -36.63 1.57 0.98
N GLU A 313 -36.19 1.83 -0.25
CA GLU A 313 -34.78 1.84 -0.66
C GLU A 313 -34.47 3.10 -1.48
N GLY A 314 -33.28 3.66 -1.28
CA GLY A 314 -32.79 4.81 -2.03
C GLY A 314 -31.94 5.76 -1.19
N ALA A 315 -31.63 6.92 -1.75
CA ALA A 315 -30.87 7.94 -1.02
C ALA A 315 -31.70 8.44 0.18
N LEU A 316 -31.12 8.39 1.38
CA LEU A 316 -31.62 9.11 2.54
C LEU A 316 -31.45 10.60 2.35
N PHE A 317 -30.27 11.03 1.90
CA PHE A 317 -29.87 12.40 1.61
C PHE A 317 -28.64 12.38 0.69
N LYS A 318 -28.26 13.54 0.17
CA LYS A 318 -27.05 13.73 -0.62
C LYS A 318 -26.17 14.76 0.07
N LEU A 319 -24.92 14.40 0.37
CA LEU A 319 -23.93 15.34 0.85
C LEU A 319 -23.27 16.04 -0.34
N ILE A 320 -23.14 17.36 -0.24
CA ILE A 320 -22.54 18.20 -1.26
C ILE A 320 -21.15 18.58 -0.78
N PHE A 321 -20.12 18.14 -1.50
CA PHE A 321 -18.72 18.49 -1.25
C PHE A 321 -18.16 19.34 -2.39
N MET A 322 -17.21 20.21 -2.07
CA MET A 322 -16.30 20.80 -3.06
C MET A 322 -15.07 19.91 -3.16
N ALA A 323 -14.69 19.51 -4.37
CA ALA A 323 -13.49 18.75 -4.64
C ALA A 323 -12.25 19.68 -4.59
N ALA A 324 -11.77 19.98 -3.38
CA ALA A 324 -10.79 21.02 -3.15
C ALA A 324 -9.38 20.68 -3.68
N ASN A 325 -8.92 19.45 -3.50
CA ASN A 325 -7.64 18.98 -4.03
C ASN A 325 -7.76 17.58 -4.63
N THR A 326 -6.80 17.22 -5.48
CA THR A 326 -6.71 15.89 -6.07
C THR A 326 -6.38 14.82 -5.04
N GLY A 327 -6.80 13.59 -5.33
CA GLY A 327 -6.57 12.42 -4.48
C GLY A 327 -7.86 11.66 -4.19
N VAL A 328 -7.76 10.64 -3.35
CA VAL A 328 -8.90 9.83 -2.94
C VAL A 328 -9.30 10.17 -1.51
N SER A 329 -10.55 10.59 -1.31
CA SER A 329 -11.18 10.64 0.00
C SER A 329 -11.98 9.38 0.22
N GLN A 330 -11.49 8.43 1.02
CA GLN A 330 -12.35 7.38 1.55
C GLN A 330 -13.48 8.03 2.37
N LEU A 331 -14.65 7.41 2.34
CA LEU A 331 -15.84 7.85 3.06
C LEU A 331 -16.29 6.71 3.97
N ALA A 332 -16.18 6.91 5.28
CA ALA A 332 -16.46 5.86 6.25
C ALA A 332 -17.63 6.20 7.16
N LEU A 333 -18.58 5.27 7.25
CA LEU A 333 -19.74 5.31 8.14
C LEU A 333 -19.36 4.81 9.54
N SER A 334 -19.90 5.46 10.57
CA SER A 334 -19.78 5.03 11.96
C SER A 334 -20.96 5.54 12.79
N GLU A 335 -21.21 4.92 13.94
CA GLU A 335 -22.29 5.31 14.88
C GLU A 335 -23.65 5.50 14.18
N VAL A 336 -24.03 4.53 13.34
CA VAL A 336 -25.26 4.58 12.55
C VAL A 336 -26.41 4.01 13.37
N PHE A 337 -27.42 4.83 13.64
CA PHE A 337 -28.62 4.45 14.36
C PHE A 337 -29.87 4.85 13.59
N PHE A 338 -30.88 4.00 13.61
CA PHE A 338 -32.24 4.33 13.20
C PHE A 338 -33.13 4.22 14.44
N GLY A 339 -33.75 5.32 14.85
CA GLY A 339 -34.39 5.41 16.17
C GLY A 339 -33.38 5.13 17.30
N GLN A 340 -33.52 3.98 17.97
CA GLN A 340 -32.60 3.49 19.00
C GLN A 340 -31.75 2.30 18.54
N ASP A 341 -31.97 1.81 17.32
CA ASP A 341 -31.37 0.57 16.83
C ASP A 341 -30.08 0.87 16.09
N ALA A 342 -29.01 0.18 16.50
CA ALA A 342 -27.71 0.29 15.85
C ALA A 342 -27.70 -0.50 14.53
N VAL A 343 -27.35 0.16 13.44
CA VAL A 343 -27.20 -0.47 12.12
C VAL A 343 -25.77 -0.98 11.95
N GLN A 344 -25.61 -2.29 11.76
CA GLN A 344 -24.30 -2.93 11.63
C GLN A 344 -23.87 -3.13 10.18
N ASN A 345 -24.82 -3.20 9.23
CA ASN A 345 -24.52 -3.43 7.83
C ASN A 345 -24.17 -2.11 7.12
N LEU A 346 -22.89 -1.74 7.18
CA LEU A 346 -22.38 -0.48 6.65
C LEU A 346 -21.41 -0.74 5.49
N GLN A 347 -21.64 -0.10 4.35
CA GLN A 347 -20.70 -0.10 3.23
C GLN A 347 -20.12 1.29 3.02
N ASN A 348 -18.81 1.38 3.19
CA ASN A 348 -18.04 2.59 2.94
C ASN A 348 -17.90 2.85 1.43
N GLY A 349 -17.56 4.09 1.08
CA GLY A 349 -17.36 4.52 -0.30
C GLY A 349 -16.12 5.39 -0.42
N SER A 350 -15.96 6.06 -1.55
CA SER A 350 -14.86 7.00 -1.78
C SER A 350 -15.24 8.08 -2.80
N VAL A 351 -14.54 9.21 -2.75
CA VAL A 351 -14.52 10.17 -3.86
C VAL A 351 -13.09 10.32 -4.34
N THR A 352 -12.86 9.98 -5.60
CA THR A 352 -11.60 10.22 -6.30
C THR A 352 -11.69 11.56 -7.02
N VAL A 353 -10.92 12.54 -6.56
CA VAL A 353 -10.80 13.84 -7.21
C VAL A 353 -9.63 13.80 -8.19
N ASN A 354 -9.94 13.90 -9.47
CA ASN A 354 -8.98 14.09 -10.54
C ASN A 354 -8.85 15.59 -10.83
N SER A 355 -7.67 16.07 -11.22
CA SER A 355 -7.54 17.44 -11.70
C SER A 355 -7.97 17.53 -13.16
N ASN A 356 -8.34 18.74 -13.60
CA ASN A 356 -8.37 19.06 -15.02
C ASN A 356 -6.91 19.23 -15.46
N TYR A 357 -6.22 18.11 -15.67
CA TYR A 357 -4.76 18.08 -15.75
C TYR A 357 -4.15 18.53 -17.09
N ASN A 358 -4.99 18.98 -18.02
CA ASN A 358 -4.57 19.67 -19.24
C ASN A 358 -4.08 21.09 -18.90
N ALA A 359 -3.02 21.18 -18.10
CA ALA A 359 -2.39 22.41 -17.68
C ALA A 359 -0.87 22.24 -17.64
N PRO A 360 -0.10 23.32 -17.87
CA PRO A 360 1.35 23.27 -17.74
C PRO A 360 1.80 22.70 -16.39
N GLY A 361 2.87 21.91 -16.44
CA GLY A 361 3.57 21.41 -15.25
C GLY A 361 4.53 22.45 -14.67
N ASP A 362 5.22 22.04 -13.61
CA ASP A 362 6.35 22.76 -13.06
C ASP A 362 7.58 22.50 -13.93
N ILE A 363 8.12 23.55 -14.54
CA ILE A 363 9.28 23.43 -15.44
C ILE A 363 10.54 23.77 -14.66
N LEU A 364 11.65 23.15 -15.00
CA LEU A 364 12.91 23.41 -14.32
C LEU A 364 13.37 24.84 -14.61
N THR A 365 13.58 25.62 -13.55
CA THR A 365 14.00 27.02 -13.65
C THR A 365 15.36 27.25 -13.00
N VAL A 366 15.46 27.23 -11.68
CA VAL A 366 16.69 27.49 -10.95
C VAL A 366 17.30 26.19 -10.49
N ILE A 367 16.59 25.38 -9.71
CA ILE A 367 17.08 24.11 -9.18
C ILE A 367 17.09 23.07 -10.30
N GLN A 368 18.26 22.52 -10.58
CA GLN A 368 18.48 21.51 -11.63
C GLN A 368 18.82 20.14 -11.06
N ARG A 369 19.33 20.10 -9.83
CA ARG A 369 19.61 18.88 -9.07
C ARG A 369 19.79 19.22 -7.58
N PRO A 370 19.30 18.41 -6.64
CA PRO A 370 18.37 17.31 -6.85
C PRO A 370 16.99 17.81 -7.28
N ILE A 371 16.26 16.97 -8.01
CA ILE A 371 14.91 17.23 -8.53
C ILE A 371 14.06 15.96 -8.31
N MET A 372 12.73 16.04 -8.47
CA MET A 372 11.80 14.93 -8.18
C MET A 372 12.20 13.58 -8.80
N ASN A 373 12.72 13.58 -10.02
CA ASN A 373 13.07 12.38 -10.78
C ASN A 373 14.57 11.99 -10.68
N ILE A 374 15.37 12.81 -9.98
CA ILE A 374 16.75 12.53 -9.59
C ILE A 374 16.96 13.06 -8.15
N PRO A 375 16.26 12.48 -7.15
CA PRO A 375 16.31 12.96 -5.78
C PRO A 375 17.66 12.65 -5.11
N ALA A 376 17.96 13.35 -4.03
CA ALA A 376 19.09 13.06 -3.15
C ALA A 376 18.63 12.26 -1.93
N ILE A 377 19.40 11.22 -1.54
CA ILE A 377 19.19 10.48 -0.29
C ILE A 377 20.37 10.78 0.64
N GLN A 378 20.08 11.39 1.79
CA GLN A 378 21.09 11.94 2.69
C GLN A 378 20.84 11.61 4.15
N ILE A 379 21.92 11.54 4.93
CA ILE A 379 21.89 11.45 6.39
C ILE A 379 22.20 12.85 6.98
N PRO A 380 21.57 13.26 8.10
CA PRO A 380 21.96 14.48 8.79
C PRO A 380 23.47 14.61 9.05
N GLY A 381 24.03 15.77 8.73
CA GLY A 381 25.45 16.09 8.84
C GLY A 381 26.26 15.86 7.56
N GLU A 382 25.73 15.15 6.57
CA GLU A 382 26.39 15.00 5.26
C GLU A 382 26.33 16.29 4.45
N ASN A 383 27.27 16.43 3.50
CA ASN A 383 27.22 17.49 2.52
C ASN A 383 26.45 17.01 1.29
N MET A 384 25.58 17.87 0.76
CA MET A 384 24.78 17.64 -0.43
C MET A 384 25.05 18.74 -1.45
N GLY A 385 25.25 18.34 -2.71
CA GLY A 385 25.35 19.28 -3.83
C GLY A 385 23.98 19.75 -4.30
N ILE A 386 23.85 21.02 -4.66
CA ILE A 386 22.70 21.57 -5.37
C ILE A 386 23.20 22.28 -6.62
N THR A 387 22.74 21.84 -7.79
CA THR A 387 23.05 22.48 -9.07
C THR A 387 21.96 23.50 -9.39
N CYS A 388 22.35 24.75 -9.67
CA CYS A 388 21.43 25.85 -9.96
C CYS A 388 21.76 26.58 -11.26
N LEU A 389 20.73 26.98 -12.01
CA LEU A 389 20.84 27.99 -13.08
C LEU A 389 20.47 29.35 -12.52
N ALA A 390 21.44 30.25 -12.50
CA ALA A 390 21.27 31.66 -12.16
C ALA A 390 22.38 32.47 -12.85
N PRO A 391 22.22 33.80 -13.01
CA PRO A 391 23.31 34.66 -13.49
C PRO A 391 24.61 34.45 -12.69
N GLN A 392 25.76 34.64 -13.34
CA GLN A 392 27.07 34.59 -12.66
C GLN A 392 27.21 35.68 -11.58
N SER A 393 26.44 36.77 -11.67
CA SER A 393 26.41 37.84 -10.68
C SER A 393 25.62 37.49 -9.41
N THR A 394 24.89 36.37 -9.39
CA THR A 394 24.06 35.99 -8.26
C THR A 394 24.88 35.72 -7.00
N THR A 395 24.43 36.24 -5.86
CA THR A 395 25.05 36.09 -4.55
C THR A 395 24.01 35.74 -3.49
N GLY A 396 24.46 35.39 -2.27
CA GLY A 396 23.56 35.20 -1.14
C GLY A 396 22.62 33.99 -1.28
N PHE A 397 23.11 32.89 -1.86
CA PHE A 397 22.36 31.64 -1.91
C PHE A 397 22.01 31.14 -0.51
N ASN A 398 20.77 30.66 -0.35
CA ASN A 398 20.28 30.00 0.85
C ASN A 398 19.40 28.83 0.41
N ALA A 399 19.43 27.72 1.17
CA ALA A 399 18.65 26.53 0.87
C ALA A 399 17.87 26.03 2.09
N TRP A 400 16.72 25.40 1.85
CA TRP A 400 15.86 24.80 2.86
C TRP A 400 15.24 23.51 2.37
N ILE A 401 14.96 22.60 3.30
CA ILE A 401 14.06 21.47 3.06
C ILE A 401 12.69 21.76 3.68
N LEU A 402 11.62 21.40 2.96
CA LEU A 402 10.23 21.65 3.36
C LEU A 402 9.45 20.34 3.54
N HIS A 403 8.66 20.27 4.61
CA HIS A 403 7.73 19.17 4.83
C HIS A 403 6.53 19.66 5.65
N GLY A 404 5.33 19.62 5.04
CA GLY A 404 4.15 20.23 5.61
C GLY A 404 4.39 21.72 5.89
N ASN A 405 4.20 22.14 7.15
CA ASN A 405 4.43 23.53 7.58
C ASN A 405 5.89 23.79 8.04
N LYS A 406 6.77 22.78 7.99
CA LYS A 406 8.17 22.92 8.40
C LYS A 406 9.02 23.44 7.24
N ARG A 407 9.92 24.36 7.57
CA ARG A 407 10.94 24.90 6.69
C ARG A 407 12.26 24.90 7.44
N ILE A 408 13.16 23.99 7.09
CA ILE A 408 14.40 23.73 7.84
C ILE A 408 15.59 24.21 7.01
N SER A 409 16.40 25.09 7.58
CA SER A 409 17.55 25.67 6.87
C SER A 409 18.65 24.63 6.66
N MET A 410 19.19 24.59 5.44
CA MET A 410 20.39 23.86 5.08
C MET A 410 21.57 24.84 5.04
N PRO A 411 22.53 24.78 5.98
CA PRO A 411 23.67 25.68 5.98
C PRO A 411 24.48 25.57 4.69
N LEU A 412 24.71 26.70 4.02
CA LEU A 412 25.57 26.76 2.84
C LEU A 412 27.05 26.62 3.27
N VAL A 413 27.75 25.68 2.64
CA VAL A 413 29.20 25.46 2.78
C VAL A 413 29.97 26.24 1.71
N SER A 414 29.54 26.14 0.45
CA SER A 414 30.14 26.86 -0.67
C SER A 414 29.15 27.10 -1.80
N ALA A 415 29.43 28.09 -2.64
CA ALA A 415 28.77 28.30 -3.92
C ALA A 415 29.85 28.54 -4.98
N THR A 416 29.89 27.73 -6.03
CA THR A 416 30.95 27.77 -7.04
C THR A 416 30.35 27.86 -8.44
N TRP A 417 30.82 28.83 -9.22
CA TRP A 417 30.43 28.98 -10.62
C TRP A 417 31.23 28.03 -11.52
N GLN A 418 30.53 27.34 -12.42
CA GLN A 418 31.08 26.50 -13.48
C GLN A 418 30.81 27.16 -14.83
N THR A 419 31.68 26.93 -15.82
CA THR A 419 31.56 27.52 -17.18
C THR A 419 31.17 26.54 -18.27
N THR A 420 31.10 25.24 -17.96
CA THR A 420 30.81 24.21 -18.96
C THR A 420 29.90 23.12 -18.38
N PRO A 421 28.57 23.26 -18.51
CA PRO A 421 27.83 24.50 -18.76
C PRO A 421 27.93 25.55 -17.65
N ASN A 422 27.58 26.79 -18.01
CA ASN A 422 27.35 27.90 -17.08
C ASN A 422 26.29 27.54 -16.04
N ARG A 423 26.70 27.37 -14.77
CA ARG A 423 25.80 27.03 -13.65
C ARG A 423 26.49 27.27 -12.31
N TRP A 424 25.70 27.28 -11.25
CA TRP A 424 26.18 27.26 -9.88
C TRP A 424 26.13 25.85 -9.31
N GLU A 425 27.21 25.46 -8.62
CA GLU A 425 27.25 24.28 -7.76
C GLU A 425 27.32 24.76 -6.31
N LEU A 426 26.24 24.56 -5.57
CA LEU A 426 26.16 24.84 -4.14
C LEU A 426 26.49 23.57 -3.38
N LEU A 427 27.20 23.71 -2.27
CA LEU A 427 27.40 22.64 -1.30
C LEU A 427 26.71 23.07 -0.01
N VAL A 428 25.81 22.24 0.51
CA VAL A 428 25.07 22.50 1.75
C VAL A 428 25.26 21.35 2.73
N THR A 429 25.14 21.61 4.02
CA THR A 429 25.09 20.55 5.04
C THR A 429 23.65 20.17 5.33
N VAL A 430 23.35 18.87 5.33
CA VAL A 430 22.03 18.33 5.65
C VAL A 430 21.77 18.52 7.15
N PRO A 431 20.69 19.21 7.55
CA PRO A 431 20.45 19.54 8.94
C PRO A 431 19.98 18.32 9.75
N GLN A 432 20.02 18.43 11.07
CA GLN A 432 19.26 17.53 11.93
C GLN A 432 17.76 17.77 11.71
N VAL A 433 16.99 16.69 11.60
CA VAL A 433 15.55 16.72 11.37
C VAL A 433 14.85 15.91 12.45
N ASN A 434 13.64 16.33 12.81
CA ASN A 434 12.80 15.61 13.77
C ASN A 434 11.96 14.50 13.11
N VAL A 435 11.86 14.54 11.78
CA VAL A 435 11.10 13.57 10.99
C VAL A 435 12.00 13.15 9.83
N PHE A 436 12.18 11.85 9.63
CA PHE A 436 12.90 11.30 8.49
C PHE A 436 11.91 10.99 7.38
N GLU A 437 11.96 11.76 6.30
CA GLU A 437 10.95 11.81 5.26
C GLU A 437 11.51 12.29 3.92
N LEU A 438 10.68 12.23 2.88
CA LEU A 438 10.90 12.87 1.59
C LEU A 438 10.47 14.35 1.67
N TYR A 439 11.41 15.26 1.41
CA TYR A 439 11.26 16.70 1.50
C TYR A 439 11.28 17.36 0.13
N ASP A 440 10.57 18.49 0.02
CA ASP A 440 10.79 19.46 -1.05
C ASP A 440 12.07 20.26 -0.78
N LEU A 441 12.73 20.75 -1.83
CA LEU A 441 13.92 21.59 -1.75
C LEU A 441 13.59 23.00 -2.22
N GLU A 442 13.89 24.01 -1.40
CA GLU A 442 13.77 25.43 -1.72
C GLU A 442 15.15 26.09 -1.81
N VAL A 443 15.37 26.93 -2.82
CA VAL A 443 16.57 27.75 -2.97
C VAL A 443 16.21 29.20 -3.25
N ASN A 444 16.83 30.12 -2.50
CA ASN A 444 16.66 31.57 -2.67
C ASN A 444 18.03 32.22 -2.85
N ALA A 445 18.10 33.29 -3.64
CA ALA A 445 19.31 34.10 -3.78
C ALA A 445 18.99 35.58 -4.07
N SER A 446 20.02 36.40 -4.28
CA SER A 446 19.86 37.79 -4.70
C SER A 446 19.05 37.92 -6.01
N GLU A 447 18.62 39.14 -6.33
CA GLU A 447 17.93 39.44 -7.60
C GLU A 447 16.56 38.76 -7.79
N GLY A 448 15.94 38.30 -6.68
CA GLY A 448 14.60 37.72 -6.71
C GLY A 448 14.57 36.24 -7.10
N ILE A 449 15.72 35.56 -7.11
CA ILE A 449 15.81 34.11 -7.31
C ILE A 449 15.11 33.39 -6.17
N HIS A 450 14.09 32.60 -6.51
CA HIS A 450 13.31 31.74 -5.64
C HIS A 450 12.84 30.55 -6.46
N ASP A 451 13.05 29.34 -5.97
CA ASP A 451 12.59 28.11 -6.63
C ASP A 451 12.36 27.00 -5.61
N ILE A 452 11.39 26.13 -5.90
CA ILE A 452 11.02 24.99 -5.07
C ILE A 452 10.82 23.78 -5.97
N THR A 453 11.54 22.69 -5.70
CA THR A 453 11.32 21.41 -6.36
C THR A 453 10.79 20.39 -5.37
N ARG A 454 9.74 19.66 -5.77
CA ARG A 454 9.05 18.72 -4.90
C ARG A 454 9.79 17.40 -4.77
N ASN A 455 9.64 16.74 -3.62
CA ASN A 455 10.13 15.37 -3.39
C ASN A 455 11.61 15.16 -3.77
N ALA A 456 12.45 16.18 -3.59
CA ALA A 456 13.81 16.19 -4.12
C ALA A 456 14.86 15.68 -3.12
N VAL A 457 14.55 15.66 -1.82
CA VAL A 457 15.54 15.30 -0.79
C VAL A 457 14.93 14.33 0.22
N GLN A 458 15.35 13.08 0.20
CA GLN A 458 15.05 12.12 1.26
C GLN A 458 16.09 12.24 2.36
N VAL A 459 15.63 12.49 3.58
CA VAL A 459 16.47 12.42 4.77
C VAL A 459 16.21 11.10 5.49
N ILE A 460 17.27 10.30 5.69
CA ILE A 460 17.20 9.01 6.39
C ILE A 460 18.09 9.03 7.64
N PRO A 461 17.77 8.21 8.66
CA PRO A 461 18.59 8.14 9.88
C PRO A 461 19.94 7.47 9.63
N SER A 462 19.99 6.51 8.71
CA SER A 462 21.19 5.75 8.34
C SER A 462 20.97 5.00 7.03
N ARG A 463 22.03 4.76 6.24
CA ARG A 463 21.99 3.85 5.09
C ARG A 463 21.91 2.40 5.56
N LYS A 464 21.04 1.61 4.93
CA LYS A 464 20.79 0.20 5.27
C LYS A 464 21.71 -0.72 4.47
N SER A 465 22.22 -1.77 5.09
CA SER A 465 22.89 -2.87 4.37
C SER A 465 21.92 -3.94 3.87
N SER A 466 20.69 -3.96 4.38
CA SER A 466 19.60 -4.78 3.88
C SER A 466 18.36 -3.95 3.63
N TYR A 467 17.89 -3.98 2.38
CA TYR A 467 16.76 -3.20 1.91
C TYR A 467 16.20 -3.82 0.63
N TYR A 468 15.14 -3.22 0.09
CA TYR A 468 14.71 -3.49 -1.27
C TYR A 468 14.45 -2.18 -1.99
N PHE A 469 14.73 -2.18 -3.28
CA PHE A 469 14.27 -1.16 -4.20
C PHE A 469 13.30 -1.79 -5.19
N ILE A 470 12.48 -0.97 -5.84
CA ILE A 470 11.49 -1.44 -6.81
C ILE A 470 11.85 -0.95 -8.20
N HIS A 471 11.70 -1.83 -9.19
CA HIS A 471 11.80 -1.51 -10.61
C HIS A 471 10.42 -1.52 -11.25
N ILE A 472 10.08 -0.41 -11.90
CA ILE A 472 8.87 -0.22 -12.72
C ILE A 472 9.27 0.37 -14.07
N THR A 473 8.38 0.25 -15.04
CA THR A 473 8.62 0.68 -16.42
C THR A 473 7.31 0.82 -17.18
N ASP A 474 7.34 1.53 -18.30
CA ASP A 474 6.27 1.59 -19.31
C ASP A 474 4.93 1.96 -18.66
N LEU A 475 4.85 3.22 -18.22
CA LEU A 475 3.65 3.76 -17.59
C LEU A 475 2.63 4.24 -18.65
N HIS A 476 3.08 4.74 -19.80
CA HIS A 476 2.23 5.24 -20.90
C HIS A 476 1.08 6.15 -20.47
N MET A 477 1.35 7.07 -19.54
CA MET A 477 0.35 7.99 -19.01
C MET A 477 0.05 9.12 -20.02
N PRO A 478 -1.19 9.65 -20.14
CA PRO A 478 -2.47 9.23 -19.54
C PRO A 478 -3.15 8.01 -20.12
N THR A 479 -2.89 7.76 -21.38
CA THR A 479 -3.82 7.08 -22.25
C THR A 479 -3.21 5.82 -22.80
N ARG A 480 -4.03 4.79 -22.96
CA ARG A 480 -3.66 3.58 -23.73
C ARG A 480 -4.03 3.69 -25.21
N ILE A 481 -4.55 4.85 -25.59
CA ILE A 481 -5.04 5.16 -26.94
C ILE A 481 -4.05 6.13 -27.58
N ASN A 482 -3.50 5.74 -28.72
CA ASN A 482 -2.61 6.57 -29.51
C ASN A 482 -3.40 7.64 -30.27
N TYR A 483 -2.78 8.79 -30.50
CA TYR A 483 -3.26 9.79 -31.43
C TYR A 483 -3.19 9.27 -32.87
N PRO A 484 -4.18 9.57 -33.74
CA PRO A 484 -5.37 10.41 -33.51
C PRO A 484 -6.63 9.63 -33.11
N ASP A 485 -6.50 8.40 -32.59
CA ASP A 485 -7.65 7.54 -32.33
C ASP A 485 -8.60 8.16 -31.31
N ALA A 486 -9.90 8.02 -31.56
CA ALA A 486 -10.93 8.68 -30.79
C ALA A 486 -10.85 8.30 -29.30
N GLY A 487 -10.79 9.31 -28.43
CA GLY A 487 -10.71 9.12 -26.97
C GLY A 487 -9.32 9.33 -26.36
N TYR A 488 -8.25 9.48 -27.17
CA TYR A 488 -6.88 9.71 -26.66
C TYR A 488 -6.76 10.88 -25.67
N ASN A 489 -7.61 11.90 -25.82
CA ASN A 489 -7.62 13.12 -25.02
C ASN A 489 -8.52 13.04 -23.78
N ALA A 490 -9.18 11.92 -23.54
CA ALA A 490 -10.10 11.70 -22.43
C ALA A 490 -9.78 10.43 -21.64
N ASP A 491 -9.10 9.46 -22.23
CA ASP A 491 -8.66 8.25 -21.54
C ASP A 491 -7.61 8.57 -20.46
N SER A 492 -7.71 7.88 -19.33
CA SER A 492 -6.79 8.01 -18.19
C SER A 492 -6.51 6.67 -17.50
N LEU A 493 -6.81 5.56 -18.18
CA LEU A 493 -6.72 4.22 -17.60
C LEU A 493 -5.28 3.83 -17.21
N ALA A 494 -4.27 4.36 -17.90
CA ALA A 494 -2.87 4.12 -17.54
C ALA A 494 -2.50 4.73 -16.17
N VAL A 495 -3.12 5.86 -15.80
CA VAL A 495 -2.95 6.43 -14.44
C VAL A 495 -3.64 5.59 -13.37
N VAL A 496 -4.77 4.97 -13.68
CA VAL A 496 -5.42 4.06 -12.74
C VAL A 496 -4.50 2.87 -12.44
N ASP A 497 -3.77 2.36 -13.44
CA ASP A 497 -2.82 1.29 -13.23
C ASP A 497 -1.61 1.74 -12.41
N PHE A 498 -1.01 2.88 -12.77
CA PHE A 498 0.14 3.38 -12.05
C PHE A 498 -0.20 3.71 -10.58
N ARG A 499 -1.38 4.27 -10.31
CA ARG A 499 -1.82 4.53 -8.93
C ARG A 499 -1.98 3.25 -8.11
N ALA A 500 -2.47 2.16 -8.70
CA ALA A 500 -2.53 0.88 -8.00
C ALA A 500 -1.12 0.38 -7.61
N VAL A 501 -0.14 0.53 -8.50
CA VAL A 501 1.26 0.18 -8.20
C VAL A 501 1.87 1.13 -7.17
N MET A 502 1.57 2.42 -7.25
CA MET A 502 2.02 3.43 -6.29
C MET A 502 1.44 3.20 -4.89
N ASP A 503 0.18 2.78 -4.76
CA ASP A 503 -0.44 2.43 -3.48
C ASP A 503 0.32 1.27 -2.80
N ASP A 504 0.68 0.23 -3.57
CA ASP A 504 1.54 -0.85 -3.11
C ASP A 504 2.92 -0.30 -2.67
N ILE A 505 3.60 0.47 -3.53
CA ILE A 505 4.94 1.02 -3.27
C ILE A 505 4.97 1.90 -2.02
N ASN A 506 4.02 2.82 -1.89
CA ASN A 506 3.93 3.75 -0.77
C ASN A 506 3.72 3.00 0.56
N LEU A 507 2.98 1.90 0.55
CA LEU A 507 2.74 1.07 1.72
C LEU A 507 3.95 0.19 2.06
N VAL A 508 4.53 -0.52 1.08
CA VAL A 508 5.69 -1.39 1.33
C VAL A 508 6.96 -0.59 1.61
N ARG A 509 7.04 0.68 1.23
CA ARG A 509 8.16 1.59 1.54
C ARG A 509 9.53 0.99 1.14
N PRO A 510 9.79 0.79 -0.17
CA PRO A 510 11.15 0.48 -0.62
C PRO A 510 12.08 1.66 -0.30
N GLU A 511 13.39 1.42 -0.40
CA GLU A 511 14.39 2.49 -0.19
C GLU A 511 14.31 3.57 -1.27
N PHE A 512 14.04 3.15 -2.51
CA PHE A 512 13.77 4.00 -3.67
C PHE A 512 13.16 3.15 -4.80
N VAL A 513 12.73 3.83 -5.86
CA VAL A 513 12.20 3.24 -7.08
C VAL A 513 13.09 3.62 -8.27
N LEU A 514 13.37 2.67 -9.15
CA LEU A 514 13.98 2.88 -10.45
C LEU A 514 12.89 2.73 -11.53
N LEU A 515 12.70 3.76 -12.35
CA LEU A 515 11.70 3.82 -13.41
C LEU A 515 12.37 3.95 -14.77
N THR A 516 12.25 2.91 -15.61
CA THR A 516 13.01 2.79 -16.87
C THR A 516 12.23 3.23 -18.11
N GLY A 517 11.81 4.50 -18.15
CA GLY A 517 11.23 5.12 -19.34
C GLY A 517 9.78 4.78 -19.66
N ASP A 518 9.31 5.44 -20.72
CA ASP A 518 7.93 5.48 -21.22
C ASP A 518 6.94 5.90 -20.14
N LEU A 519 7.22 7.04 -19.54
CA LEU A 519 6.32 7.67 -18.58
C LEU A 519 5.06 8.14 -19.29
N ILE A 520 5.20 8.77 -20.46
CA ILE A 520 4.10 9.30 -21.26
C ILE A 520 3.84 8.46 -22.50
N ASN A 521 2.59 8.45 -22.95
CA ASN A 521 2.23 7.71 -24.16
C ASN A 521 2.79 8.35 -25.45
N GLU A 522 2.79 9.68 -25.57
CA GLU A 522 3.36 10.40 -26.73
C GLU A 522 3.80 11.80 -26.30
N GLY A 523 5.09 12.01 -26.11
CA GLY A 523 5.59 13.31 -25.64
C GLY A 523 5.50 14.44 -26.64
N GLU A 524 5.32 14.17 -27.92
CA GLU A 524 5.04 15.19 -28.92
C GLU A 524 3.76 15.96 -28.57
N LEU A 525 2.79 15.34 -27.92
CA LEU A 525 1.51 16.00 -27.60
C LEU A 525 1.64 17.09 -26.51
N GLU A 526 2.83 17.31 -25.95
CA GLU A 526 3.08 18.39 -25.01
C GLU A 526 2.78 19.77 -25.64
N GLY A 527 1.71 20.40 -25.14
CA GLY A 527 1.18 21.66 -25.65
C GLY A 527 0.33 21.56 -26.93
N PHE A 528 0.39 20.44 -27.67
CA PHE A 528 -0.48 20.22 -28.82
C PHE A 528 -1.93 20.06 -28.35
N ASN A 529 -2.85 20.84 -28.92
CA ASN A 529 -4.27 20.85 -28.54
C ASN A 529 -4.51 20.93 -27.01
N GLY A 530 -3.59 21.59 -26.29
CA GLY A 530 -3.67 21.77 -24.84
C GLY A 530 -3.60 20.49 -24.01
N GLN A 531 -2.89 19.43 -24.45
CA GLN A 531 -2.82 18.17 -23.68
C GLN A 531 -1.91 18.24 -22.43
N TYR A 532 -0.73 18.88 -22.52
CA TYR A 532 0.21 19.09 -21.39
C TYR A 532 0.58 17.81 -20.60
N TRP A 533 0.82 16.69 -21.28
CA TRP A 533 1.03 15.39 -20.66
C TRP A 533 2.24 15.31 -19.73
N TYR A 534 3.33 16.03 -19.98
CA TYR A 534 4.47 16.04 -19.05
C TYR A 534 4.09 16.66 -17.71
N GLY A 535 3.41 17.80 -17.77
CA GLY A 535 2.92 18.47 -16.57
C GLY A 535 1.90 17.65 -15.81
N TRP A 536 1.12 16.84 -16.54
CA TRP A 536 0.23 15.90 -15.92
C TRP A 536 0.95 14.79 -15.18
N VAL A 537 1.87 14.10 -15.87
CA VAL A 537 2.65 12.99 -15.32
C VAL A 537 3.47 13.43 -14.12
N GLN A 538 4.08 14.61 -14.18
CA GLN A 538 4.84 15.15 -13.05
C GLN A 538 3.97 15.30 -11.79
N ARG A 539 2.70 15.69 -11.92
CA ARG A 539 1.77 15.81 -10.78
C ARG A 539 1.39 14.44 -10.21
N VAL A 540 1.22 13.43 -11.05
CA VAL A 540 0.94 12.06 -10.61
C VAL A 540 2.18 11.46 -9.94
N LEU A 541 3.37 11.66 -10.51
CA LEU A 541 4.63 11.18 -9.94
C LEU A 541 4.92 11.81 -8.56
N ALA A 542 4.50 13.07 -8.35
CA ALA A 542 4.60 13.75 -7.06
C ALA A 542 3.79 13.08 -5.92
N GLU A 543 2.85 12.18 -6.24
CA GLU A 543 2.06 11.45 -5.25
C GLU A 543 2.89 10.35 -4.55
N MET A 544 4.02 9.92 -5.13
CA MET A 544 4.96 8.96 -4.55
C MET A 544 5.52 9.43 -3.21
N LYS A 545 5.65 8.51 -2.25
CA LYS A 545 6.16 8.77 -0.88
C LYS A 545 7.57 8.24 -0.64
N VAL A 546 8.22 7.79 -1.71
CA VAL A 546 9.60 7.30 -1.72
C VAL A 546 10.36 7.95 -2.88
N PRO A 547 11.69 8.04 -2.82
CA PRO A 547 12.50 8.58 -3.92
C PRO A 547 12.29 7.80 -5.21
N VAL A 548 12.13 8.49 -6.34
CA VAL A 548 12.00 7.87 -7.67
C VAL A 548 13.09 8.39 -8.59
N TYR A 549 13.90 7.47 -9.11
CA TYR A 549 14.91 7.75 -10.14
C TYR A 549 14.37 7.32 -11.49
N VAL A 550 14.42 8.23 -12.46
CA VAL A 550 13.76 8.05 -13.75
C VAL A 550 14.76 8.17 -14.89
N THR A 551 14.64 7.30 -15.90
CA THR A 551 15.19 7.53 -17.25
C THR A 551 14.05 7.77 -18.25
N SER A 552 14.34 8.38 -19.39
CA SER A 552 13.41 8.46 -20.52
C SER A 552 13.32 7.13 -21.27
N GLY A 553 12.17 6.88 -21.90
CA GLY A 553 11.96 5.90 -22.96
C GLY A 553 11.65 6.58 -24.29
N ASN A 554 11.47 5.80 -25.35
CA ASN A 554 11.30 6.36 -26.70
C ASN A 554 10.01 7.18 -26.84
N HIS A 555 8.93 6.85 -26.12
CA HIS A 555 7.70 7.66 -26.14
C HIS A 555 7.88 8.99 -25.41
N ASP A 556 8.81 9.04 -24.45
CA ASP A 556 9.12 10.25 -23.68
C ASP A 556 9.93 11.25 -24.50
N ILE A 557 10.88 10.82 -25.33
CA ILE A 557 11.77 11.75 -26.06
C ILE A 557 11.46 11.84 -27.56
N GLY A 558 10.41 11.13 -27.99
CA GLY A 558 9.75 11.29 -29.28
C GLY A 558 10.22 10.32 -30.35
N GLY A 559 9.50 10.34 -31.47
CA GLY A 559 9.77 9.48 -32.60
C GLY A 559 8.61 9.12 -33.52
N TRP A 560 7.39 9.59 -33.25
CA TRP A 560 6.22 9.10 -33.98
C TRP A 560 5.95 9.91 -35.26
N TYR A 561 6.13 9.29 -36.43
CA TYR A 561 5.81 9.93 -37.72
C TYR A 561 4.34 10.35 -37.86
N SER A 562 3.45 9.71 -37.11
CA SER A 562 2.01 9.99 -37.09
C SER A 562 1.63 11.24 -36.29
N THR A 563 2.55 11.80 -35.50
CA THR A 563 2.23 12.84 -34.53
C THR A 563 2.76 14.21 -35.02
N PRO A 564 1.90 15.25 -35.10
CA PRO A 564 2.14 16.45 -35.91
C PRO A 564 3.23 17.47 -35.48
N PRO A 565 3.70 17.56 -34.22
CA PRO A 565 4.69 18.55 -33.81
C PRO A 565 6.08 18.40 -34.47
N VAL A 566 6.89 19.46 -34.44
CA VAL A 566 8.22 19.49 -35.06
C VAL A 566 9.17 18.50 -34.37
N ALA A 567 10.04 17.85 -35.16
CA ALA A 567 11.09 16.96 -34.67
C ALA A 567 11.88 17.52 -33.47
N GLY A 568 12.18 16.63 -32.51
CA GLY A 568 12.83 16.91 -31.24
C GLY A 568 12.00 17.71 -30.24
N SER A 569 10.73 18.01 -30.52
CA SER A 569 9.85 18.72 -29.58
C SER A 569 9.70 17.94 -28.28
N SER A 570 9.43 16.64 -28.38
CA SER A 570 9.33 15.75 -27.22
C SER A 570 10.62 15.75 -26.39
N ARG A 571 11.79 15.43 -26.97
CA ARG A 571 13.08 15.48 -26.25
C ARG A 571 13.36 16.82 -25.55
N ARG A 572 13.09 17.96 -26.21
CA ARG A 572 13.24 19.29 -25.57
C ARG A 572 12.27 19.50 -24.41
N ASN A 573 11.03 19.00 -24.53
CA ASN A 573 10.06 19.04 -23.44
C ASN A 573 10.48 18.15 -22.28
N TRP A 574 10.97 16.95 -22.54
CA TRP A 574 11.55 16.07 -21.52
C TRP A 574 12.62 16.80 -20.70
N TRP A 575 13.60 17.42 -21.35
CA TRP A 575 14.63 18.17 -20.61
C TRP A 575 14.09 19.38 -19.86
N LYS A 576 12.99 19.98 -20.32
CA LYS A 576 12.35 21.11 -19.64
C LYS A 576 11.67 20.71 -18.32
N TYR A 577 11.10 19.51 -18.24
CA TYR A 577 10.35 19.03 -17.07
C TYR A 577 11.17 18.13 -16.14
N PHE A 578 12.02 17.29 -16.73
CA PHE A 578 12.72 16.21 -16.02
C PHE A 578 14.23 16.24 -16.22
N GLY A 579 14.78 17.11 -17.07
CA GLY A 579 16.21 17.11 -17.40
C GLY A 579 16.86 18.49 -17.36
N TRP A 580 17.76 18.78 -18.29
CA TRP A 580 18.54 20.03 -18.22
C TRP A 580 18.55 20.78 -19.53
N SER A 581 18.32 22.08 -19.46
CA SER A 581 18.23 22.95 -20.64
C SER A 581 19.52 23.02 -21.47
N TRP A 582 20.68 22.78 -20.86
CA TRP A 582 21.97 22.76 -21.56
C TRP A 582 22.20 21.53 -22.44
N LEU A 583 21.32 20.52 -22.37
CA LEU A 583 21.33 19.39 -23.29
C LEU A 583 20.83 19.80 -24.69
N ASP A 584 20.08 20.89 -24.80
CA ASP A 584 19.65 21.46 -26.07
C ASP A 584 20.75 22.30 -26.74
N ASN A 585 21.92 21.70 -26.95
CA ASN A 585 23.03 22.29 -27.69
C ASN A 585 23.13 21.69 -29.10
N THR A 586 23.41 22.54 -30.09
CA THR A 586 23.57 22.12 -31.49
C THR A 586 25.01 21.81 -31.87
N ASP A 587 26.00 22.19 -31.05
CA ASP A 587 27.41 21.90 -31.30
C ASP A 587 27.70 20.43 -31.02
N VAL A 588 28.08 19.67 -32.06
CA VAL A 588 28.42 18.25 -31.95
C VAL A 588 29.56 17.94 -30.96
N ASN A 589 30.40 18.93 -30.66
CA ASN A 589 31.52 18.78 -29.72
C ASN A 589 31.14 19.17 -28.28
N TRP A 590 29.91 19.61 -28.06
CA TRP A 590 29.41 19.95 -26.74
C TRP A 590 29.46 18.70 -25.83
N PRO A 591 29.92 18.80 -24.57
CA PRO A 591 30.15 17.65 -23.70
C PRO A 591 28.89 16.87 -23.26
N TYR A 592 27.68 17.40 -23.45
CA TYR A 592 26.45 16.82 -22.89
C TYR A 592 25.25 16.94 -23.84
N HIS A 593 24.82 15.83 -24.44
CA HIS A 593 23.62 15.78 -25.29
C HIS A 593 22.52 14.85 -24.77
N THR A 594 22.83 14.00 -23.80
CA THR A 594 21.94 12.99 -23.23
C THR A 594 21.84 13.19 -21.73
N GLN A 595 20.69 12.88 -21.16
CA GLN A 595 20.45 13.01 -19.74
C GLN A 595 20.98 11.78 -18.98
N ASP A 596 22.28 11.79 -18.71
CA ASP A 596 22.93 10.71 -17.97
C ASP A 596 23.29 11.15 -16.54
N TYR A 597 23.07 10.25 -15.58
CA TYR A 597 23.42 10.53 -14.19
C TYR A 597 23.72 9.26 -13.42
N PHE A 598 24.35 9.44 -12.26
CA PHE A 598 24.49 8.38 -11.28
C PHE A 598 24.23 8.91 -9.86
N PHE A 599 23.93 7.98 -8.96
CA PHE A 599 23.94 8.19 -7.52
C PHE A 599 24.51 6.97 -6.82
N THR A 600 24.84 7.11 -5.55
CA THR A 600 25.37 6.01 -4.73
C THR A 600 24.47 5.75 -3.54
N TYR A 601 24.36 4.48 -3.17
CA TYR A 601 23.73 4.05 -1.92
C TYR A 601 24.55 2.90 -1.34
N GLY A 602 25.20 3.15 -0.20
CA GLY A 602 26.20 2.23 0.34
C GLY A 602 27.36 2.06 -0.63
N ASN A 603 27.74 0.80 -0.90
CA ASN A 603 28.79 0.44 -1.85
C ASN A 603 28.25 0.12 -3.25
N THR A 604 27.05 0.60 -3.58
CA THR A 604 26.46 0.42 -4.91
C THR A 604 26.32 1.76 -5.62
N MET A 605 26.76 1.80 -6.87
CA MET A 605 26.50 2.88 -7.82
C MET A 605 25.32 2.51 -8.71
N PHE A 606 24.33 3.40 -8.79
CA PHE A 606 23.18 3.29 -9.66
C PHE A 606 23.32 4.31 -10.79
N ILE A 607 23.19 3.86 -12.04
CA ILE A 607 23.47 4.63 -13.25
C ILE A 607 22.20 4.69 -14.09
N GLY A 608 21.68 5.88 -14.35
CA GLY A 608 20.57 6.12 -15.25
C GLY A 608 21.08 6.60 -16.60
N LEU A 609 20.70 5.93 -17.69
CA LEU A 609 21.04 6.34 -19.06
C LEU A 609 19.80 6.73 -19.86
N GLU A 610 19.91 7.83 -20.60
CA GLU A 610 18.97 8.17 -21.69
C GLU A 610 19.27 7.28 -22.90
N SER A 611 18.53 6.18 -23.04
CA SER A 611 18.54 5.38 -24.27
C SER A 611 17.48 5.87 -25.25
N TYR A 612 17.76 5.84 -26.55
CA TYR A 612 16.82 6.31 -27.56
C TYR A 612 16.89 5.49 -28.85
N ASP A 613 15.82 5.55 -29.64
CA ASP A 613 15.84 5.20 -31.06
C ASP A 613 15.40 6.48 -31.79
N ASN A 614 16.28 7.05 -32.62
CA ASN A 614 16.13 8.41 -33.17
C ASN A 614 15.11 8.47 -34.31
N TYR A 615 13.89 7.97 -34.08
CA TYR A 615 12.88 7.72 -35.09
C TYR A 615 12.49 8.96 -35.92
N ASP A 616 12.46 10.14 -35.30
CA ASP A 616 12.14 11.40 -35.97
C ASP A 616 13.32 12.01 -36.75
N ASN A 617 14.47 11.32 -36.75
CA ASN A 617 15.72 11.72 -37.39
C ASN A 617 16.17 13.12 -36.95
N TRP A 618 15.94 13.47 -35.67
CA TRP A 618 16.35 14.75 -35.12
C TRP A 618 17.86 14.79 -34.87
N ARG A 619 18.54 15.85 -35.34
CA ARG A 619 20.00 16.07 -35.24
C ARG A 619 20.83 14.78 -35.47
N PRO A 620 20.76 14.17 -36.66
CA PRO A 620 21.37 12.86 -36.91
C PRO A 620 22.90 12.81 -36.77
N THR A 621 23.58 13.96 -36.83
CA THR A 621 25.03 14.02 -36.58
C THR A 621 25.41 13.89 -35.11
N ILE A 622 24.45 14.03 -34.20
CA ILE A 622 24.63 13.88 -32.75
C ILE A 622 24.09 12.52 -32.31
N TYR A 623 22.84 12.23 -32.67
CA TYR A 623 22.13 11.05 -32.17
C TYR A 623 22.19 9.85 -33.11
N GLY A 624 22.44 10.07 -34.41
CA GLY A 624 22.51 9.03 -35.42
C GLY A 624 21.35 8.03 -35.36
N ASN A 625 21.68 6.74 -35.48
CA ASN A 625 20.75 5.60 -35.36
C ASN A 625 21.13 4.68 -34.18
N GLU A 626 22.10 5.10 -33.37
CA GLU A 626 22.61 4.40 -32.20
C GLU A 626 21.59 4.43 -31.05
N SER A 627 21.73 3.53 -30.08
CA SER A 627 20.99 3.58 -28.81
C SER A 627 21.57 4.61 -27.84
N TYR A 628 22.88 4.83 -27.97
CA TYR A 628 23.69 5.72 -27.15
C TYR A 628 24.68 6.48 -28.00
N THR A 629 24.95 7.74 -27.65
CA THR A 629 26.01 8.49 -28.34
C THR A 629 27.40 7.98 -27.94
N ASN A 630 28.41 8.16 -28.81
CA ASN A 630 29.81 7.85 -28.46
C ASN A 630 30.29 8.59 -27.20
N GLN A 631 29.80 9.81 -27.00
CA GLN A 631 30.09 10.63 -25.83
C GLN A 631 29.49 10.05 -24.55
N GLN A 632 28.24 9.59 -24.62
CA GLN A 632 27.55 8.92 -23.52
C GLN A 632 28.25 7.61 -23.13
N MET A 633 28.68 6.82 -24.11
CA MET A 633 29.44 5.58 -23.86
C MET A 633 30.82 5.85 -23.24
N ALA A 634 31.51 6.91 -23.67
CA ALA A 634 32.76 7.35 -23.04
C ALA A 634 32.51 7.81 -21.59
N TRP A 635 31.48 8.61 -21.35
CA TRP A 635 31.08 9.04 -20.01
C TRP A 635 30.76 7.85 -19.09
N LEU A 636 30.05 6.84 -19.60
CA LEU A 636 29.73 5.63 -18.84
C LEU A 636 31.00 4.86 -18.45
N SER A 637 31.92 4.68 -19.39
CA SER A 637 33.21 4.02 -19.14
C SER A 637 34.04 4.78 -18.09
N ASP A 638 34.12 6.10 -18.20
CA ASP A 638 34.84 6.94 -17.23
C ASP A 638 34.18 6.89 -15.85
N THR A 639 32.85 6.96 -15.81
CA THR A 639 32.06 6.95 -14.56
C THR A 639 32.18 5.63 -13.82
N THR A 640 32.03 4.52 -14.52
CA THR A 640 32.21 3.18 -13.94
C THR A 640 33.64 2.96 -13.41
N SER A 641 34.64 3.54 -14.09
CA SER A 641 36.05 3.48 -13.69
C SER A 641 36.39 4.31 -12.44
N MET A 642 35.61 5.35 -12.13
CA MET A 642 35.77 6.14 -10.89
C MET A 642 35.42 5.35 -9.62
N PHE A 643 34.63 4.28 -9.75
CA PHE A 643 34.15 3.47 -8.63
C PHE A 643 34.49 1.98 -8.83
N PRO A 644 35.79 1.62 -8.86
CA PRO A 644 36.22 0.27 -9.21
C PRO A 644 35.71 -0.79 -8.23
N ASP A 645 35.64 -0.46 -6.94
CA ASP A 645 35.26 -1.38 -5.86
C ASP A 645 33.75 -1.38 -5.55
N TYR A 646 32.95 -0.60 -6.28
CA TYR A 646 31.50 -0.54 -6.09
C TYR A 646 30.81 -1.55 -6.99
N ASN A 647 29.71 -2.11 -6.50
CA ASN A 647 28.73 -2.74 -7.36
C ASN A 647 28.09 -1.69 -8.29
N LYS A 648 27.68 -2.11 -9.48
CA LYS A 648 27.17 -1.21 -10.51
C LYS A 648 25.83 -1.72 -11.04
N VAL A 649 24.79 -0.92 -10.84
CA VAL A 649 23.44 -1.17 -11.35
C VAL A 649 23.12 -0.13 -12.41
N LEU A 650 23.00 -0.57 -13.66
CA LEU A 650 22.51 0.23 -14.77
C LEU A 650 20.98 0.13 -14.84
N PHE A 651 20.30 1.25 -15.06
CA PHE A 651 18.90 1.27 -15.44
C PHE A 651 18.71 2.21 -16.64
N HIS A 652 18.02 1.72 -17.66
CA HIS A 652 17.83 2.40 -18.95
C HIS A 652 16.57 1.84 -19.61
N HIS A 653 16.03 2.47 -20.64
CA HIS A 653 14.78 1.99 -21.24
C HIS A 653 15.00 0.76 -22.13
N TYR A 654 15.91 0.84 -23.11
CA TYR A 654 16.25 -0.29 -24.00
C TYR A 654 17.56 -0.06 -24.77
N ASP A 655 18.28 -1.12 -25.13
CA ASP A 655 19.43 -1.06 -26.02
C ASP A 655 19.02 -1.52 -27.42
N PHE A 656 18.66 -0.56 -28.27
CA PHE A 656 18.08 -0.77 -29.60
C PHE A 656 19.07 -1.39 -30.61
N GLN A 657 20.37 -1.18 -30.40
CA GLN A 657 21.46 -1.58 -31.31
C GLN A 657 22.41 -2.60 -30.69
N SER A 658 22.14 -3.09 -29.47
CA SER A 658 22.97 -4.06 -28.75
C SER A 658 24.41 -3.59 -28.53
N GLU A 659 24.56 -2.33 -28.11
CA GLU A 659 25.85 -1.64 -27.92
C GLU A 659 26.45 -1.86 -26.53
N LEU A 660 25.65 -2.21 -25.53
CA LEU A 660 26.11 -2.43 -24.16
C LEU A 660 26.79 -3.79 -24.01
N ASN A 661 28.04 -3.77 -23.56
CA ASN A 661 28.73 -4.94 -23.05
C ASN A 661 28.88 -4.83 -21.53
N LEU A 662 27.88 -5.35 -20.81
CA LEU A 662 27.78 -5.21 -19.35
C LEU A 662 29.02 -5.74 -18.62
N SER A 663 29.57 -6.89 -19.06
CA SER A 663 30.75 -7.49 -18.45
C SER A 663 32.01 -6.63 -18.65
N ALA A 664 32.20 -6.06 -19.84
CA ALA A 664 33.33 -5.18 -20.12
C ALA A 664 33.25 -3.86 -19.34
N LEU A 665 32.04 -3.39 -19.04
CA LEU A 665 31.77 -2.19 -18.24
C LEU A 665 31.78 -2.45 -16.72
N GLY A 666 31.92 -3.73 -16.31
CA GLY A 666 31.85 -4.12 -14.91
C GLY A 666 30.49 -3.86 -14.26
N ILE A 667 29.41 -3.90 -15.05
CA ILE A 667 28.03 -3.74 -14.59
C ILE A 667 27.54 -5.07 -14.03
N ASP A 668 27.07 -5.09 -12.79
CA ASP A 668 26.57 -6.29 -12.12
C ASP A 668 25.10 -6.59 -12.43
N MET A 669 24.33 -5.53 -12.68
CA MET A 669 22.90 -5.60 -13.01
C MET A 669 22.50 -4.49 -13.98
N ALA A 670 21.79 -4.83 -15.05
CA ALA A 670 21.06 -3.93 -15.92
C ALA A 670 19.55 -4.18 -15.80
N LEU A 671 18.78 -3.10 -15.62
CA LEU A 671 17.33 -3.11 -15.54
C LEU A 671 16.74 -2.29 -16.68
N TRP A 672 15.79 -2.85 -17.41
CA TRP A 672 15.22 -2.21 -18.60
C TRP A 672 13.74 -2.56 -18.86
N GLY A 673 13.14 -1.91 -19.86
CA GLY A 673 11.70 -1.90 -20.14
C GLY A 673 11.34 -2.19 -21.60
N HIS A 674 10.50 -1.34 -22.20
CA HIS A 674 10.20 -1.25 -23.64
C HIS A 674 9.38 -2.40 -24.25
N THR A 675 9.71 -3.65 -23.94
CA THR A 675 9.06 -4.84 -24.54
C THR A 675 7.74 -5.24 -23.86
N HIS A 676 7.35 -4.49 -22.83
CA HIS A 676 6.16 -4.73 -22.01
C HIS A 676 6.08 -6.15 -21.43
N SER A 677 7.23 -6.82 -21.31
CA SER A 677 7.33 -8.25 -20.99
C SER A 677 8.50 -8.50 -20.05
N ASN A 678 8.41 -9.57 -19.25
CA ASN A 678 9.56 -10.01 -18.47
C ASN A 678 10.57 -10.72 -19.37
N SER A 679 11.85 -10.38 -19.25
CA SER A 679 12.95 -11.02 -19.96
C SER A 679 14.19 -11.09 -19.06
N GLY A 680 15.16 -11.93 -19.43
CA GLY A 680 16.43 -12.04 -18.73
C GLY A 680 16.50 -13.13 -17.67
N SER A 681 17.69 -13.27 -17.06
CA SER A 681 17.95 -14.23 -16.00
C SER A 681 17.99 -13.55 -14.63
N LEU A 682 17.31 -14.14 -13.64
CA LEU A 682 17.33 -13.64 -12.26
C LEU A 682 18.57 -14.09 -11.47
N THR A 683 19.42 -14.91 -12.08
CA THR A 683 20.56 -15.56 -11.40
C THR A 683 21.85 -15.56 -12.24
N GLY A 684 21.75 -15.32 -13.54
CA GLY A 684 22.91 -15.27 -14.44
C GLY A 684 23.56 -13.89 -14.38
N TYR A 685 24.82 -13.82 -13.96
CA TYR A 685 25.59 -12.57 -13.87
C TYR A 685 26.37 -12.30 -15.17
N PRO A 686 26.48 -11.04 -15.62
CA PRO A 686 25.77 -9.87 -15.09
C PRO A 686 24.26 -10.01 -15.30
N LEU A 687 23.47 -9.58 -14.30
CA LEU A 687 22.01 -9.68 -14.35
C LEU A 687 21.53 -8.69 -15.42
N ASP A 688 20.74 -9.16 -16.38
CA ASP A 688 20.21 -8.33 -17.46
C ASP A 688 18.72 -8.62 -17.56
N ILE A 689 17.88 -7.72 -17.04
CA ILE A 689 16.50 -8.04 -16.65
C ILE A 689 15.51 -6.98 -17.14
N SER A 690 14.51 -7.44 -17.89
CA SER A 690 13.33 -6.63 -18.21
C SER A 690 12.17 -6.91 -17.26
N THR A 691 11.41 -5.86 -16.96
CA THR A 691 10.18 -5.94 -16.16
C THR A 691 8.97 -5.68 -17.04
N ARG A 692 7.91 -6.46 -16.86
CA ARG A 692 6.62 -6.28 -17.53
C ARG A 692 6.07 -4.87 -17.27
N SER A 693 5.33 -4.32 -18.23
CA SER A 693 4.83 -2.94 -18.18
C SER A 693 3.86 -2.70 -17.02
N THR A 694 3.83 -1.46 -16.53
CA THR A 694 2.86 -1.03 -15.52
C THR A 694 1.48 -0.79 -16.14
N CYS A 695 1.44 -0.28 -17.36
CA CYS A 695 0.22 0.05 -18.11
C CYS A 695 -0.60 -1.20 -18.52
N ASP A 696 -1.60 -0.99 -19.38
CA ASP A 696 -2.45 -2.05 -19.98
C ASP A 696 -3.19 -2.95 -18.99
N GLY A 697 -3.42 -2.47 -17.77
CA GLY A 697 -4.04 -3.26 -16.71
C GLY A 697 -3.09 -4.29 -16.07
N ASN A 698 -1.83 -4.33 -16.51
CA ASN A 698 -0.83 -5.26 -15.97
C ASN A 698 -0.47 -4.92 -14.54
N ARG A 699 -0.25 -3.62 -14.24
CA ARG A 699 0.10 -3.14 -12.89
C ARG A 699 1.31 -3.85 -12.32
N ALA A 700 2.26 -4.15 -13.20
CA ALA A 700 3.42 -4.95 -12.87
C ALA A 700 4.51 -4.11 -12.21
N TYR A 701 5.19 -4.70 -11.24
CA TYR A 701 6.41 -4.15 -10.66
C TYR A 701 7.30 -5.26 -10.13
N ARG A 702 8.60 -4.98 -10.01
CA ARG A 702 9.59 -5.96 -9.56
C ARG A 702 10.28 -5.47 -8.30
N VAL A 703 10.42 -6.35 -7.33
CA VAL A 703 11.18 -6.10 -6.10
C VAL A 703 12.59 -6.63 -6.31
N VAL A 704 13.60 -5.81 -6.01
CA VAL A 704 14.99 -6.24 -5.94
C VAL A 704 15.47 -6.10 -4.51
N ARG A 705 15.78 -7.23 -3.88
CA ARG A 705 16.32 -7.25 -2.53
C ARG A 705 17.81 -7.07 -2.57
N VAL A 706 18.32 -6.31 -1.61
CA VAL A 706 19.75 -6.13 -1.37
C VAL A 706 20.05 -6.59 0.04
N ALA A 707 21.05 -7.45 0.20
CA ALA A 707 21.56 -7.85 1.50
C ALA A 707 23.08 -7.95 1.43
N ASN A 708 23.77 -7.08 2.17
CA ASN A 708 25.24 -6.99 2.19
C ASN A 708 25.82 -6.93 0.77
N ASP A 709 25.34 -5.95 -0.01
CA ASP A 709 25.80 -5.71 -1.38
C ASP A 709 25.51 -6.87 -2.36
N GLN A 710 24.62 -7.81 -2.03
CA GLN A 710 24.16 -8.87 -2.95
C GLN A 710 22.73 -8.61 -3.42
N PHE A 711 22.53 -8.65 -4.74
CA PHE A 711 21.22 -8.43 -5.37
C PHE A 711 20.44 -9.73 -5.51
N THR A 712 19.16 -9.71 -5.17
CA THR A 712 18.21 -10.81 -5.40
C THR A 712 16.94 -10.23 -6.02
N PRO A 713 16.90 -10.10 -7.35
CA PRO A 713 15.68 -9.71 -8.05
C PRO A 713 14.63 -10.81 -7.94
N THR A 714 13.40 -10.45 -7.61
CA THR A 714 12.28 -11.40 -7.55
C THR A 714 11.63 -11.55 -8.91
N THR A 715 10.76 -12.55 -9.06
CA THR A 715 9.75 -12.53 -10.12
C THR A 715 8.88 -11.29 -9.98
N THR A 716 8.42 -10.76 -11.12
CA THR A 716 7.49 -9.65 -11.19
C THR A 716 6.18 -10.00 -10.48
N ILE A 717 5.66 -9.03 -9.72
CA ILE A 717 4.37 -9.11 -9.02
C ILE A 717 3.43 -8.01 -9.55
N TYR A 718 2.17 -8.06 -9.15
CA TYR A 718 1.10 -7.28 -9.77
C TYR A 718 0.22 -6.63 -8.71
N ALA A 719 -0.05 -5.33 -8.84
CA ALA A 719 -0.81 -4.55 -7.87
C ALA A 719 -2.33 -4.55 -8.14
N GLY A 720 -3.10 -4.22 -7.10
CA GLY A 720 -4.55 -4.03 -7.17
C GLY A 720 -5.35 -5.30 -7.50
N ASN A 721 -6.62 -5.12 -7.89
CA ASN A 721 -7.60 -6.22 -8.03
C ASN A 721 -7.28 -7.26 -9.10
N THR A 722 -6.40 -6.96 -10.05
CA THR A 722 -5.94 -7.90 -11.09
C THR A 722 -4.68 -8.68 -10.67
N GLY A 723 -4.12 -8.37 -9.50
CA GLY A 723 -2.92 -8.98 -8.95
C GLY A 723 -3.06 -9.42 -7.49
N GLY A 724 -1.94 -9.49 -6.77
CA GLY A 724 -1.91 -9.82 -5.35
C GLY A 724 -2.31 -8.60 -4.52
N ASN A 725 -3.58 -8.43 -4.22
CA ASN A 725 -4.08 -7.24 -3.52
C ASN A 725 -3.29 -6.94 -2.22
N LEU A 726 -2.69 -5.76 -2.10
CA LEU A 726 -2.12 -5.23 -0.87
C LEU A 726 -3.01 -4.08 -0.40
N SER A 727 -3.55 -4.17 0.81
CA SER A 727 -4.51 -3.17 1.29
C SER A 727 -4.42 -2.95 2.79
N VAL A 728 -4.88 -1.78 3.22
CA VAL A 728 -5.00 -1.42 4.63
C VAL A 728 -6.38 -0.86 4.91
N ASN A 729 -7.02 -1.38 5.95
CA ASN A 729 -8.28 -0.87 6.48
C ASN A 729 -8.08 -0.40 7.92
N TYR A 730 -8.65 0.76 8.26
CA TYR A 730 -8.52 1.35 9.60
C TYR A 730 -9.84 1.33 10.36
N TYR A 731 -9.77 1.04 11.65
CA TYR A 731 -10.91 0.90 12.57
C TYR A 731 -10.60 1.57 13.93
N PRO A 732 -11.32 2.65 14.32
CA PRO A 732 -12.18 3.48 13.47
C PRO A 732 -11.34 4.23 12.41
N SER A 733 -11.95 5.15 11.68
CA SER A 733 -11.28 5.83 10.56
C SER A 733 -9.99 6.57 10.97
N ASN A 734 -9.01 6.57 10.07
CA ASN A 734 -7.68 7.14 10.28
C ASN A 734 -7.62 8.64 9.96
N TYR A 735 -8.54 9.41 10.53
CA TYR A 735 -8.70 10.84 10.27
C TYR A 735 -8.46 11.70 11.52
N ALA A 736 -7.64 11.22 12.45
CA ALA A 736 -7.26 11.96 13.66
C ALA A 736 -8.42 12.37 14.59
N VAL A 737 -9.52 11.60 14.59
CA VAL A 737 -10.67 11.82 15.49
C VAL A 737 -10.70 10.84 16.67
N ALA A 738 -9.95 9.74 16.61
CA ALA A 738 -9.93 8.70 17.63
C ALA A 738 -8.60 8.66 18.38
N ASP A 739 -8.64 8.40 19.68
CA ASP A 739 -7.47 8.24 20.55
C ASP A 739 -6.87 6.81 20.51
N SER A 740 -7.55 5.90 19.79
CA SER A 740 -7.10 4.55 19.48
C SER A 740 -7.55 4.18 18.06
N VAL A 741 -6.65 3.63 17.26
CA VAL A 741 -6.91 3.17 15.89
C VAL A 741 -6.24 1.82 15.66
N MET A 742 -6.95 0.89 15.04
CA MET A 742 -6.42 -0.37 14.55
C MET A 742 -6.37 -0.35 13.02
N ALA A 743 -5.25 -0.75 12.45
CA ALA A 743 -5.12 -1.08 11.04
C ALA A 743 -5.13 -2.60 10.86
N VAL A 744 -5.87 -3.08 9.86
CA VAL A 744 -5.81 -4.44 9.33
C VAL A 744 -5.17 -4.35 7.96
N ILE A 745 -3.97 -4.91 7.84
CA ILE A 745 -3.22 -4.98 6.58
C ILE A 745 -3.42 -6.36 5.99
N TYR A 746 -3.83 -6.43 4.74
CA TYR A 746 -3.86 -7.66 3.96
C TYR A 746 -2.74 -7.63 2.93
N ASN A 747 -1.92 -8.68 2.89
CA ASN A 747 -0.92 -8.92 1.86
C ASN A 747 -1.29 -10.15 1.04
N GLY A 748 -1.88 -9.94 -0.12
CA GLY A 748 -2.14 -10.97 -1.12
C GLY A 748 -0.95 -11.26 -2.04
N GLN A 749 0.19 -10.58 -1.88
CA GLN A 749 1.37 -10.81 -2.69
C GLN A 749 2.11 -12.09 -2.25
N SER A 750 2.82 -12.69 -3.20
CA SER A 750 3.74 -13.83 -2.95
C SER A 750 4.99 -13.46 -2.16
N GLN A 751 5.20 -12.15 -1.94
CA GLN A 751 6.36 -11.59 -1.27
C GLN A 751 5.96 -11.01 0.09
N GLY A 752 6.82 -11.18 1.09
CA GLY A 752 6.71 -10.45 2.36
C GLY A 752 7.47 -9.11 2.32
N PHE A 753 7.10 -8.16 3.17
CA PHE A 753 7.69 -6.83 3.24
C PHE A 753 8.01 -6.48 4.70
N ASP A 754 9.29 -6.40 5.03
CA ASP A 754 9.81 -6.19 6.37
C ASP A 754 9.89 -4.71 6.80
N ASN A 755 9.65 -3.81 5.84
CA ASN A 755 9.73 -2.36 6.02
C ASN A 755 8.40 -1.63 5.73
N THR A 756 7.27 -2.34 5.64
CA THR A 756 5.94 -1.76 5.45
C THR A 756 5.68 -0.66 6.48
N LEU A 757 5.20 0.49 6.02
CA LEU A 757 4.93 1.65 6.86
C LEU A 757 3.43 1.96 6.91
N LEU A 758 2.87 1.91 8.11
CA LEU A 758 1.57 2.47 8.39
C LEU A 758 1.70 3.88 8.95
N LEU A 759 0.88 4.79 8.43
CA LEU A 759 0.74 6.14 8.95
C LEU A 759 -0.58 6.23 9.71
N PHE A 760 -0.51 6.40 11.03
CA PHE A 760 -1.69 6.62 11.86
C PHE A 760 -1.87 8.11 12.15
N ASN A 761 -2.96 8.69 11.66
CA ASN A 761 -3.35 10.06 11.95
C ASN A 761 -4.10 10.07 13.29
N MET A 762 -3.46 10.65 14.30
CA MET A 762 -3.94 10.73 15.67
C MET A 762 -4.26 12.19 16.03
N PRO A 763 -5.19 12.45 16.97
CA PRO A 763 -5.51 13.79 17.43
C PRO A 763 -4.26 14.62 17.78
N ALA A 764 -4.30 15.91 17.45
CA ALA A 764 -3.22 16.83 17.79
C ALA A 764 -3.03 16.94 19.31
N GLY A 765 -1.78 17.14 19.73
CA GLY A 765 -1.42 17.29 21.15
C GLY A 765 -0.07 16.66 21.48
N ASN A 766 0.37 16.84 22.72
CA ASN A 766 1.66 16.30 23.20
C ASN A 766 1.49 14.93 23.88
N THR A 767 0.76 14.03 23.22
CA THR A 767 0.42 12.71 23.75
C THR A 767 1.47 11.68 23.33
N GLY A 768 1.77 10.73 24.22
CA GLY A 768 2.57 9.54 23.93
C GLY A 768 1.71 8.45 23.30
N TYR A 769 2.34 7.49 22.64
CA TYR A 769 1.62 6.41 21.95
C TYR A 769 2.19 5.04 22.30
N THR A 770 1.30 4.08 22.51
CA THR A 770 1.63 2.66 22.62
C THR A 770 1.15 1.95 21.35
N VAL A 771 2.01 1.17 20.74
CA VAL A 771 1.73 0.38 19.54
C VAL A 771 1.76 -1.11 19.85
N SER A 772 0.83 -1.86 19.29
CA SER A 772 0.81 -3.33 19.26
C SER A 772 0.86 -3.81 17.82
N GLY A 773 1.59 -4.89 17.54
CA GLY A 773 1.69 -5.50 16.20
C GLY A 773 2.66 -4.80 15.24
N GLY A 774 3.26 -3.68 15.63
CA GLY A 774 4.27 -2.93 14.88
C GLY A 774 5.22 -2.17 15.80
N ILE A 775 6.10 -1.35 15.21
CA ILE A 775 7.10 -0.54 15.91
C ILE A 775 6.89 0.93 15.54
N LEU A 776 6.62 1.77 16.54
CA LEU A 776 6.57 3.22 16.36
C LEU A 776 7.99 3.74 16.09
N GLU A 777 8.23 4.31 14.91
CA GLU A 777 9.53 4.85 14.51
C GLU A 777 9.66 6.34 14.82
N GLN A 778 8.60 7.11 14.60
CA GLN A 778 8.56 8.55 14.82
C GLN A 778 7.11 9.06 14.89
N VAL A 779 6.95 10.30 15.37
CA VAL A 779 5.67 11.00 15.37
C VAL A 779 5.88 12.39 14.78
N ASP A 780 5.27 12.67 13.63
CA ASP A 780 5.22 14.03 13.14
C ASP A 780 4.09 14.81 13.82
N ARG A 781 4.45 15.93 14.47
CA ARG A 781 3.53 16.84 15.15
C ARG A 781 3.46 18.23 14.48
N SER A 782 4.00 18.40 13.27
CA SER A 782 3.88 19.71 12.57
C SER A 782 2.53 19.99 11.92
N GLY A 783 1.73 18.96 11.70
CA GLY A 783 0.45 19.08 11.01
C GLY A 783 -0.69 19.57 11.90
N ALA A 784 -1.89 19.61 11.32
CA ALA A 784 -3.13 19.82 12.06
C ALA A 784 -3.49 18.62 12.98
N ASN A 785 -2.85 17.49 12.75
CA ASN A 785 -2.94 16.26 13.54
C ASN A 785 -1.53 15.68 13.72
N ASN A 786 -1.40 14.75 14.67
CA ASN A 786 -0.19 13.95 14.81
C ASN A 786 -0.21 12.82 13.76
N VAL A 787 0.93 12.53 13.13
CA VAL A 787 1.10 11.41 12.20
C VAL A 787 2.12 10.45 12.81
N CYS A 788 1.67 9.27 13.22
CA CYS A 788 2.50 8.25 13.84
C CYS A 788 2.97 7.24 12.80
N TYR A 789 4.28 7.10 12.68
CA TYR A 789 4.93 6.23 11.70
C TYR A 789 5.18 4.87 12.35
N VAL A 790 4.44 3.86 11.91
CA VAL A 790 4.51 2.52 12.49
C VAL A 790 5.03 1.55 11.44
N ARG A 791 6.25 1.06 11.65
CA ARG A 791 6.83 0.00 10.81
C ARG A 791 6.29 -1.35 11.19
N VAL A 792 6.00 -2.16 10.18
CA VAL A 792 5.39 -3.47 10.29
C VAL A 792 6.16 -4.45 9.44
N ASN A 793 6.41 -5.65 9.99
CA ASN A 793 6.85 -6.79 9.19
C ASN A 793 5.61 -7.55 8.70
N LEU A 794 5.42 -7.59 7.39
CA LEU A 794 4.25 -8.12 6.71
C LEU A 794 4.64 -9.38 5.92
N LEU A 795 4.11 -10.54 6.30
CA LEU A 795 4.42 -11.79 5.61
C LEU A 795 3.63 -11.90 4.29
N ALA A 796 4.11 -12.72 3.35
CA ALA A 796 3.36 -13.08 2.14
C ALA A 796 2.03 -13.77 2.51
N TYR A 797 0.99 -13.57 1.71
CA TYR A 797 -0.33 -14.19 1.88
C TYR A 797 -0.89 -14.12 3.31
N SER A 798 -0.77 -12.96 3.95
CA SER A 798 -1.08 -12.82 5.37
C SER A 798 -1.93 -11.59 5.70
N ASN A 799 -2.63 -11.68 6.83
CA ASN A 799 -3.26 -10.54 7.48
C ASN A 799 -2.44 -10.13 8.70
N LYS A 800 -2.29 -8.82 8.92
CA LYS A 800 -1.62 -8.25 10.08
C LYS A 800 -2.48 -7.20 10.75
N TYR A 801 -2.65 -7.35 12.07
CA TYR A 801 -3.37 -6.41 12.91
C TYR A 801 -2.36 -5.54 13.66
N VAL A 802 -2.49 -4.23 13.53
CA VAL A 802 -1.63 -3.25 14.18
C VAL A 802 -2.51 -2.22 14.85
N SER A 803 -2.34 -2.00 16.16
CA SER A 803 -3.11 -0.98 16.86
C SER A 803 -2.19 0.04 17.50
N ILE A 804 -2.64 1.28 17.50
CA ILE A 804 -2.03 2.39 18.21
C ILE A 804 -3.07 2.99 19.15
N LYS A 805 -2.63 3.37 20.35
CA LYS A 805 -3.45 4.12 21.29
C LYS A 805 -2.62 5.16 22.02
N THR A 806 -3.27 6.24 22.43
CA THR A 806 -2.68 7.22 23.32
C THR A 806 -2.26 6.59 24.65
N SER A 807 -1.14 7.03 25.23
CA SER A 807 -0.57 6.44 26.45
C SER A 807 0.00 7.48 27.41
N GLY A 808 -0.79 8.50 27.73
CA GLY A 808 -0.38 9.62 28.59
C GLY A 808 0.37 10.71 27.83
N VAL A 809 1.06 11.60 28.54
CA VAL A 809 1.86 12.67 27.93
C VAL A 809 3.15 12.07 27.38
N ALA A 810 3.54 12.45 26.17
CA ALA A 810 4.83 12.03 25.64
C ALA A 810 5.94 12.57 26.55
N ASN A 811 7.00 11.78 26.78
CA ASN A 811 8.29 12.41 27.04
C ASN A 811 8.54 13.28 25.80
N GLU A 812 8.74 14.59 25.99
CA GLU A 812 8.99 15.45 24.84
C GLU A 812 10.07 14.79 23.99
N ASP A 813 9.80 14.64 22.68
CA ASP A 813 10.90 14.53 21.73
C ASP A 813 11.67 15.81 21.94
N ALA A 814 12.75 15.71 22.74
CA ALA A 814 13.55 16.87 23.04
C ALA A 814 13.86 17.48 21.69
N LEU A 815 13.36 18.69 21.48
CA LEU A 815 13.81 19.54 20.41
C LEU A 815 15.30 19.69 20.72
N ASN A 816 16.13 18.84 20.11
CA ASN A 816 17.56 19.05 20.05
C ASN A 816 17.76 20.21 19.06
N VAL A 817 17.25 21.38 19.44
CA VAL A 817 17.91 22.62 19.10
C VAL A 817 19.30 22.45 19.72
N PRO A 818 20.38 22.51 18.95
CA PRO A 818 21.69 22.71 19.55
C PRO A 818 21.55 23.87 20.53
N SER A 819 21.82 23.66 21.82
CA SER A 819 21.86 24.80 22.72
C SER A 819 22.96 25.71 22.16
N PRO A 820 22.64 26.97 21.81
CA PRO A 820 23.71 27.90 21.45
C PRO A 820 24.69 27.92 22.61
N LEU A 821 25.99 27.97 22.29
CA LEU A 821 27.06 28.15 23.28
C LEU A 821 26.58 29.16 24.35
N GLN A 822 26.44 28.70 25.59
CA GLN A 822 25.75 29.47 26.63
C GLN A 822 26.62 29.62 27.86
N ILE A 823 26.52 30.79 28.49
CA ILE A 823 27.17 31.06 29.77
C ILE A 823 26.21 30.57 30.85
N ALA A 824 26.55 29.47 31.51
CA ALA A 824 25.75 28.83 32.54
C ALA A 824 25.88 29.57 33.88
N SER A 825 27.09 30.00 34.24
CA SER A 825 27.34 30.70 35.49
C SER A 825 28.53 31.65 35.44
N CYS A 826 28.55 32.60 36.38
CA CYS A 826 29.69 33.48 36.66
C CYS A 826 29.85 33.56 38.19
N TYR A 827 30.98 33.10 38.73
CA TYR A 827 31.21 33.06 40.18
C TYR A 827 32.61 33.56 40.56
N PRO A 828 32.74 34.44 41.57
CA PRO A 828 31.67 35.09 42.33
C PRO A 828 30.94 36.17 41.51
N ASN A 829 29.63 36.33 41.74
CA ASN A 829 28.82 37.42 41.21
C ASN A 829 27.90 37.95 42.32
N PRO A 830 28.13 39.16 42.89
CA PRO A 830 29.02 40.20 42.36
C PRO A 830 30.52 39.89 42.46
N MET A 831 31.29 40.31 41.46
CA MET A 831 32.74 40.08 41.38
C MET A 831 33.53 41.32 41.83
N MET A 832 34.65 41.11 42.55
CA MET A 832 35.54 42.21 42.97
C MET A 832 36.79 42.37 42.09
N LYS A 833 37.50 41.26 41.80
CA LYS A 833 38.75 41.28 41.00
C LYS A 833 38.70 40.35 39.79
N SER A 834 38.09 39.18 39.94
CA SER A 834 37.98 38.17 38.89
C SER A 834 36.77 37.27 39.17
N ALA A 835 36.33 36.54 38.15
CA ALA A 835 35.29 35.54 38.24
C ALA A 835 35.62 34.36 37.32
N GLU A 836 35.10 33.18 37.65
CA GLU A 836 35.10 32.02 36.78
C GLU A 836 33.76 31.95 36.06
N LEU A 837 33.83 31.84 34.73
CA LEU A 837 32.69 31.65 33.84
C LEU A 837 32.57 30.18 33.50
N GLU A 838 31.39 29.62 33.72
CA GLU A 838 31.04 28.30 33.22
C GLU A 838 30.31 28.45 31.90
N ILE A 839 30.86 27.87 30.84
CA ILE A 839 30.31 27.91 29.48
C ILE A 839 30.01 26.49 29.03
N GLU A 840 28.75 26.22 28.74
CA GLU A 840 28.29 24.94 28.21
C GLU A 840 28.36 24.94 26.69
N SER A 841 28.93 23.87 26.12
CA SER A 841 29.06 23.68 24.68
C SER A 841 28.65 22.28 24.23
N ASP A 842 27.82 22.16 23.20
CA ASP A 842 27.38 20.85 22.69
C ASP A 842 28.38 20.17 21.74
N LYS A 843 29.39 20.92 21.27
CA LYS A 843 30.48 20.45 20.42
C LYS A 843 31.79 21.16 20.73
N THR A 844 32.93 20.62 20.31
CA THR A 844 34.21 21.34 20.43
C THR A 844 34.21 22.55 19.49
N THR A 845 34.40 23.76 20.02
CA THR A 845 34.48 25.00 19.24
C THR A 845 35.84 25.65 19.37
N TYR A 846 36.42 26.02 18.24
CA TYR A 846 37.67 26.78 18.16
C TYR A 846 37.32 28.25 17.84
N GLU A 847 38.02 29.21 18.46
CA GLU A 847 37.91 30.66 18.17
C GLU A 847 36.60 31.37 18.60
N SER A 848 36.09 31.09 19.81
CA SER A 848 34.95 31.86 20.37
C SER A 848 35.38 33.19 20.99
N THR A 849 34.52 34.21 20.92
CA THR A 849 34.78 35.54 21.53
C THR A 849 33.66 35.92 22.49
N LEU A 850 34.03 36.34 23.70
CA LEU A 850 33.14 36.86 24.74
C LEU A 850 33.17 38.39 24.72
N GLU A 851 32.02 39.02 24.52
CA GLU A 851 31.82 40.47 24.52
C GLU A 851 31.11 40.92 25.81
N VAL A 852 31.56 42.01 26.42
CA VAL A 852 30.97 42.61 27.62
C VAL A 852 30.27 43.91 27.26
N TYR A 853 29.03 44.08 27.71
CA TYR A 853 28.21 45.26 27.44
C TYR A 853 27.77 45.96 28.73
N ASN A 854 27.69 47.29 28.69
CA ASN A 854 27.10 48.10 29.76
C ASN A 854 25.56 48.19 29.63
N LEU A 855 24.87 48.81 30.60
CA LEU A 855 23.41 49.01 30.58
C LEU A 855 22.89 49.84 29.40
N LYS A 856 23.75 50.61 28.71
CA LYS A 856 23.41 51.37 27.51
C LYS A 856 23.57 50.55 26.22
N GLY A 857 23.94 49.28 26.32
CA GLY A 857 24.16 48.39 25.18
C GLY A 857 25.48 48.65 24.43
N GLN A 858 26.40 49.41 25.02
CA GLN A 858 27.73 49.67 24.42
C GLN A 858 28.69 48.54 24.80
N LYS A 859 29.47 48.05 23.84
CA LYS A 859 30.56 47.10 24.09
C LYS A 859 31.69 47.80 24.85
N VAL A 860 32.09 47.25 25.99
CA VAL A 860 33.08 47.84 26.89
C VAL A 860 34.32 46.97 27.12
N GLN A 861 34.24 45.68 26.80
CA GLN A 861 35.39 44.75 26.84
C GLN A 861 35.13 43.56 25.91
N GLU A 862 36.19 42.95 25.39
CA GLU A 862 36.14 41.73 24.58
C GLU A 862 37.25 40.76 25.04
N LEU A 863 36.96 39.46 25.07
CA LEU A 863 37.89 38.40 25.46
C LEU A 863 37.81 37.24 24.45
N ILE A 864 38.93 36.89 23.84
CA ILE A 864 39.04 35.68 23.00
C ILE A 864 39.14 34.47 23.94
N LEU A 865 38.26 33.49 23.76
CA LEU A 865 38.20 32.30 24.57
C LEU A 865 39.16 31.23 24.03
N PRO A 866 39.74 30.38 24.89
CA PRO A 866 40.43 29.17 24.44
C PRO A 866 39.45 28.22 23.74
N ALA A 867 39.97 27.16 23.12
CA ALA A 867 39.14 26.11 22.55
C ALA A 867 38.20 25.54 23.64
N LEU A 868 36.88 25.53 23.35
CA LEU A 868 35.87 25.02 24.27
C LEU A 868 35.56 23.59 23.87
N HIS A 869 35.68 22.66 24.80
CA HIS A 869 35.35 21.25 24.61
C HIS A 869 33.84 21.03 24.75
N LYS A 870 33.34 19.91 24.24
CA LYS A 870 31.96 19.48 24.50
C LYS A 870 31.73 19.29 26.00
N GLY A 871 30.64 19.83 26.53
CA GLY A 871 30.26 19.89 27.94
C GLY A 871 30.61 21.23 28.61
N SER A 872 30.73 21.22 29.93
CA SER A 872 31.06 22.38 30.75
C SER A 872 32.53 22.79 30.60
N ASN A 873 32.77 24.08 30.33
CA ASN A 873 34.09 24.70 30.23
C ASN A 873 34.22 25.82 31.26
N ARG A 874 35.33 25.87 32.00
CA ARG A 874 35.60 26.89 33.02
C ARG A 874 36.64 27.89 32.52
N ILE A 875 36.25 29.16 32.40
CA ILE A 875 37.09 30.24 31.88
C ILE A 875 37.25 31.33 32.93
N ALA A 876 38.50 31.74 33.21
CA ALA A 876 38.76 32.88 34.07
C ALA A 876 38.45 34.21 33.33
N PHE A 877 37.67 35.08 33.96
CA PHE A 877 37.38 36.43 33.50
C PHE A 877 37.91 37.48 34.49
N ILE A 878 38.59 38.50 33.94
CA ILE A 878 39.12 39.65 34.67
C ILE A 878 38.54 40.91 34.01
N PRO A 879 37.81 41.76 34.75
CA PRO A 879 37.23 42.99 34.20
C PRO A 879 38.32 44.03 33.99
N ALA A 880 38.19 44.83 32.92
CA ALA A 880 39.14 45.87 32.62
C ALA A 880 39.22 46.93 33.75
N ALA A 881 40.40 47.53 33.93
CA ALA A 881 40.70 48.40 35.08
C ALA A 881 39.81 49.66 35.12
N GLU A 882 39.37 50.12 33.96
CA GLU A 882 38.52 51.29 33.71
C GLU A 882 37.03 51.07 33.96
N LEU A 883 36.55 49.82 34.10
CA LEU A 883 35.13 49.54 34.37
C LEU A 883 34.76 49.92 35.82
N SER A 884 33.72 50.72 36.04
CA SER A 884 33.27 51.10 37.39
C SER A 884 32.39 50.02 38.04
N SER A 885 32.11 50.16 39.34
CA SER A 885 31.09 49.33 40.02
C SER A 885 29.74 49.50 39.32
N GLY A 886 29.06 48.39 39.00
CA GLY A 886 27.83 48.43 38.20
C GLY A 886 27.39 47.09 37.63
N ILE A 887 26.27 47.10 36.90
CA ILE A 887 25.70 45.93 36.22
C ILE A 887 26.16 45.89 34.76
N TYR A 888 26.57 44.70 34.31
CA TYR A 888 27.07 44.43 32.98
C TYR A 888 26.46 43.13 32.42
N TYR A 889 26.65 42.89 31.12
CA TYR A 889 26.20 41.66 30.45
C TYR A 889 27.32 41.04 29.64
N PHE A 890 27.46 39.72 29.73
CA PHE A 890 28.26 38.93 28.79
C PHE A 890 27.41 38.50 27.59
N LYS A 891 28.02 38.46 26.41
CA LYS A 891 27.43 37.88 25.20
C LYS A 891 28.51 37.21 24.38
N LEU A 892 28.25 36.01 23.87
CA LEU A 892 29.16 35.36 22.94
C LEU A 892 28.94 35.94 21.53
N LYS A 893 30.01 36.36 20.87
CA LYS A 893 29.98 37.00 19.55
C LYS A 893 29.34 36.05 18.52
N GLY A 894 28.30 36.53 17.84
CA GLY A 894 27.50 35.71 16.90
C GLY A 894 26.57 34.68 17.54
N GLY A 895 26.55 34.56 18.87
CA GLY A 895 25.67 33.64 19.60
C GLY A 895 24.22 34.14 19.70
N LEU A 896 23.27 33.22 19.56
CA LEU A 896 21.83 33.48 19.75
C LEU A 896 21.39 33.36 21.24
N ALA A 897 22.29 32.97 22.13
CA ALA A 897 22.03 32.88 23.57
C ALA A 897 21.72 34.26 24.19
N LYS A 898 20.82 34.29 25.19
CA LYS A 898 20.52 35.51 25.94
C LYS A 898 21.78 36.02 26.67
N PRO A 899 22.04 37.34 26.70
CA PRO A 899 23.18 37.88 27.44
C PRO A 899 23.11 37.54 28.94
N TYR A 900 24.24 37.16 29.54
CA TYR A 900 24.32 36.79 30.96
C TYR A 900 24.64 38.01 31.82
N ARG A 901 23.76 38.35 32.77
CA ARG A 901 23.91 39.50 33.66
C ARG A 901 24.92 39.21 34.78
N PHE A 902 25.83 40.14 35.03
CA PHE A 902 26.72 40.10 36.19
C PHE A 902 26.96 41.50 36.78
N THR A 903 27.51 41.55 38.00
CA THR A 903 27.75 42.79 38.74
C THR A 903 29.23 42.89 39.13
N ILE A 904 29.84 44.04 38.89
CA ILE A 904 31.19 44.38 39.35
C ILE A 904 31.07 45.27 40.59
N VAL A 905 31.84 44.96 41.63
CA VAL A 905 31.98 45.76 42.86
C VAL A 905 33.47 46.04 43.09
N LYS A 906 33.93 47.22 42.68
CA LYS A 906 35.27 47.74 42.96
C LYS A 906 35.31 48.57 44.24
#